data_AF-A0A1Y1W1C7-F1
#
_entry.id   AF-A0A1Y1W1C7-F1
#
_cell.length_a   1.000
_cell.length_b   1.000
_cell.length_c   1.000
_cell.angle_alpha   90.00
_cell.angle_beta   90.00
_cell.angle_gamma   90.00
#
_symmetry.space_group_name_H-M   'P 1'
#
loop_
_entity.id
_entity.type
_entity.pdbx_description
1 polymer ?
#
loop_
_entity_poly.entity_id
_entity_poly.type
_entity_poly.pdbx_seq_one_letter_code
_entity_poly.pdbx_strand_id
1 'polypeptide(L)'
;MLGLQNMASSSSDSSSGSSSASQGFSSTYEFMEQPLSPIDSFNQRSEHNKTLDKGVGTGGGPLLSWENLTYSVKVREKKKMHMRTILHGISGEIYPGEVVGLLGPSGAGKTTLLNVLAGRIEGGVLNGKVLFRGKKRVPGVFRRKVAYVEQEDVMFPMLTVEETIMFAARLRLSNKQYSQLQKVERVASVIQQLRLSHVKSSPIGDNLNRGVSGGEKKRVSIGVGMVTDPDMLVLDEPTSGLDSNSAEMVVELVRDITRSRGIASVMTVHQPNSNMLRCFDRLLLVSQGHLVYFGSAEAAIQYFESKGFPCPLRQNPADFFIDVMSLNNRSPEELEESRRRIAFLAQSFGEAMHPTAKLSLSYGGMYEKMPASPQDPGTGILTHGTLSGSALEWGMTADETPPERINWFYELQTLIYRDILTTVRHLSFASAVGINSISVLLLLGLLFYKIGNEVTSIQNRIGLFFSLTMNSTYGIMSHYLYVYFKSKDIMLSERGSGSYRMSTFYISKLVVYLPIAVLSSWVYFIGIYFMAGLQPGAAKVFTSLMLFTVLLVVTMGVTLMVGSFISTYDLASVVCAMIVTTWVIFGGHLANAGELLAVISWMQYISPAFYAYEGMVATEFNGLKLHCQANNGLCMARGEDVVKLYKLDQFTVGQCAVIVFGMAVAYNVLAYMSLRWKAKPKYLWV
;
A
#
# COMPACT_ATOMS: atom_id res chain seq x y z
N MET A 1 35.55 -31.61 -32.11
CA MET A 1 36.54 -32.69 -31.90
C MET A 1 37.34 -32.37 -30.64
N LEU A 2 37.59 -33.40 -29.82
CA LEU A 2 38.86 -33.75 -29.14
C LEU A 2 39.68 -32.62 -28.47
N GLY A 3 40.16 -32.75 -27.22
CA GLY A 3 40.08 -33.84 -26.24
C GLY A 3 41.24 -33.68 -25.23
N LEU A 4 40.97 -33.57 -23.92
CA LEU A 4 40.92 -34.64 -22.91
C LEU A 4 42.27 -34.94 -22.24
N GLN A 5 42.21 -35.58 -21.05
CA GLN A 5 43.33 -36.06 -20.20
C GLN A 5 44.11 -35.00 -19.38
N ASN A 6 44.56 -35.25 -18.13
CA ASN A 6 44.21 -36.34 -17.18
C ASN A 6 44.61 -35.98 -15.72
N MET A 7 43.97 -36.66 -14.74
CA MET A 7 44.45 -37.29 -13.47
C MET A 7 45.62 -36.70 -12.62
N ALA A 8 45.83 -37.04 -11.33
CA ALA A 8 44.99 -37.46 -10.17
C ALA A 8 45.92 -37.80 -8.97
N SER A 9 45.48 -37.61 -7.71
CA SER A 9 46.10 -38.14 -6.44
C SER A 9 47.58 -37.75 -6.15
N SER A 10 48.21 -37.93 -4.98
CA SER A 10 47.82 -38.26 -3.56
C SER A 10 48.53 -37.22 -2.62
N SER A 11 48.90 -37.35 -1.33
CA SER A 11 48.82 -38.32 -0.20
C SER A 11 49.09 -37.48 1.08
N SER A 12 48.29 -37.52 2.16
CA SER A 12 48.22 -38.49 3.29
C SER A 12 49.33 -38.38 4.37
N ASP A 13 48.97 -38.78 5.60
CA ASP A 13 49.84 -39.17 6.73
C ASP A 13 50.55 -38.06 7.57
N SER A 14 50.74 -38.18 8.90
CA SER A 14 50.04 -38.96 9.95
C SER A 14 50.39 -38.36 11.36
N SER A 15 49.48 -38.27 12.34
CA SER A 15 49.20 -39.20 13.46
C SER A 15 49.89 -38.90 14.82
N SER A 16 49.46 -39.61 15.88
CA SER A 16 49.77 -39.47 17.33
C SER A 16 49.23 -38.22 18.07
N GLY A 17 48.75 -38.26 19.31
CA GLY A 17 48.22 -39.41 20.10
C GLY A 17 48.64 -39.46 21.58
N SER A 18 47.68 -39.45 22.52
CA SER A 18 47.77 -40.01 23.89
C SER A 18 46.43 -39.84 24.65
N SER A 19 46.28 -40.46 25.83
CA SER A 19 44.97 -40.74 26.44
C SER A 19 44.96 -40.71 27.98
N SER A 20 43.80 -40.38 28.56
CA SER A 20 43.33 -40.73 29.92
C SER A 20 41.91 -40.15 30.12
N ALA A 21 41.09 -40.56 31.09
CA ALA A 21 40.88 -41.89 31.68
C ALA A 21 39.48 -41.90 32.34
N SER A 22 38.85 -43.06 32.40
CA SER A 22 37.51 -43.31 32.93
C SER A 22 37.21 -42.76 34.33
N GLN A 23 35.98 -42.27 34.52
CA GLN A 23 35.09 -42.74 35.60
C GLN A 23 33.63 -42.62 35.13
N GLY A 24 32.75 -43.48 35.65
CA GLY A 24 31.34 -43.53 35.25
C GLY A 24 30.45 -43.93 36.41
N PHE A 25 29.15 -43.68 36.26
CA PHE A 25 28.12 -44.15 37.18
C PHE A 25 26.93 -44.67 36.36
N SER A 26 26.36 -45.79 36.79
CA SER A 26 25.24 -46.46 36.11
C SER A 26 24.04 -46.54 37.03
N SER A 27 22.87 -46.19 36.51
CA SER A 27 21.58 -46.51 37.12
C SER A 27 20.54 -46.72 36.02
N THR A 28 20.30 -47.99 35.69
CA THR A 28 19.27 -48.42 34.75
C THR A 28 17.87 -48.17 35.33
N TYR A 29 17.02 -47.48 34.58
CA TYR A 29 15.57 -47.51 34.76
C TYR A 29 14.93 -47.86 33.43
N GLU A 30 14.41 -49.08 33.31
CA GLU A 30 13.52 -49.45 32.21
C GLU A 30 12.16 -48.78 32.41
N PHE A 31 11.63 -48.18 31.34
CA PHE A 31 10.22 -47.82 31.25
C PHE A 31 9.63 -48.46 30.00
N MET A 32 8.55 -49.23 30.17
CA MET A 32 7.79 -49.75 29.04
C MET A 32 7.00 -48.61 28.39
N GLU A 33 7.41 -48.18 27.19
CA GLU A 33 6.55 -47.34 26.34
C GLU A 33 5.48 -48.21 25.66
N GLN A 34 4.21 -47.98 26.00
CA GLN A 34 3.10 -48.30 25.12
C GLN A 34 2.71 -47.04 24.32
N PRO A 35 2.55 -47.12 22.98
CA PRO A 35 2.25 -45.94 22.16
C PRO A 35 0.77 -45.53 22.29
N LEU A 36 0.50 -44.50 23.10
CA LEU A 36 -0.81 -43.84 23.16
C LEU A 36 -1.13 -43.07 21.87
N SER A 37 -2.42 -42.94 21.54
CA SER A 37 -2.85 -42.35 20.27
C SER A 37 -2.92 -40.81 20.32
N PRO A 38 -2.78 -40.10 19.18
CA PRO A 38 -2.95 -38.65 19.14
C PRO A 38 -4.34 -38.17 19.56
N ILE A 39 -5.39 -38.99 19.38
CA ILE A 39 -6.79 -38.64 19.68
C ILE A 39 -6.98 -38.41 21.18
N ASP A 40 -6.39 -39.27 22.01
CA ASP A 40 -6.55 -39.21 23.47
C ASP A 40 -5.94 -37.92 24.04
N SER A 41 -4.84 -37.46 23.46
CA SER A 41 -4.20 -36.18 23.81
C SER A 41 -5.05 -34.93 23.49
N PHE A 42 -5.99 -35.04 22.55
CA PHE A 42 -6.94 -33.99 22.21
C PHE A 42 -8.09 -33.93 23.23
N ASN A 43 -8.65 -35.10 23.57
CA ASN A 43 -9.77 -35.20 24.51
C ASN A 43 -9.37 -34.92 25.97
N GLN A 44 -8.22 -35.42 26.45
CA GLN A 44 -7.84 -35.33 27.87
C GLN A 44 -7.58 -33.88 28.36
N ARG A 45 -7.29 -32.92 27.48
CA ARG A 45 -7.23 -31.49 27.86
C ARG A 45 -8.59 -30.79 27.90
N SER A 46 -9.63 -31.35 27.29
CA SER A 46 -10.99 -30.79 27.33
C SER A 46 -11.54 -30.74 28.76
N GLU A 47 -11.29 -31.77 29.56
CA GLU A 47 -11.82 -31.85 30.94
C GLU A 47 -11.16 -30.86 31.90
N HIS A 48 -9.87 -30.56 31.72
CA HIS A 48 -9.18 -29.58 32.56
C HIS A 48 -9.70 -28.16 32.30
N ASN A 49 -9.90 -27.79 31.01
CA ASN A 49 -10.38 -26.46 30.63
C ASN A 49 -11.82 -26.16 31.11
N LYS A 50 -12.68 -27.18 31.26
CA LYS A 50 -14.06 -27.03 31.77
C LYS A 50 -14.14 -26.42 33.18
N THR A 51 -13.05 -26.36 33.93
CA THR A 51 -13.03 -25.81 35.31
C THR A 51 -12.80 -24.30 35.38
N LEU A 52 -12.35 -23.65 34.29
CA LEU A 52 -12.07 -22.21 34.23
C LEU A 52 -13.13 -21.38 33.49
N ASP A 53 -14.03 -22.03 32.74
CA ASP A 53 -14.98 -21.35 31.84
C ASP A 53 -16.28 -20.87 32.54
N LYS A 54 -16.12 -20.05 33.57
CA LYS A 54 -17.21 -19.35 34.28
C LYS A 54 -16.93 -17.85 34.39
N GLY A 55 -16.82 -17.18 33.25
CA GLY A 55 -16.54 -15.74 33.20
C GLY A 55 -16.92 -14.98 31.93
N VAL A 56 -17.34 -15.64 30.84
CA VAL A 56 -17.70 -14.96 29.59
C VAL A 56 -19.20 -14.64 29.55
N GLY A 57 -19.56 -13.36 29.52
CA GLY A 57 -20.94 -12.89 29.53
C GLY A 57 -21.65 -13.09 28.18
N THR A 58 -22.40 -14.17 28.04
CA THR A 58 -23.18 -14.57 26.85
C THR A 58 -24.47 -13.74 26.66
N GLY A 59 -24.34 -12.41 26.61
CA GLY A 59 -25.46 -11.45 26.54
C GLY A 59 -25.40 -10.42 25.40
N GLY A 60 -24.48 -10.57 24.43
CA GLY A 60 -24.30 -9.63 23.32
C GLY A 60 -24.61 -10.24 21.95
N GLY A 61 -25.34 -9.49 21.11
CA GLY A 61 -25.55 -9.86 19.69
C GLY A 61 -24.29 -9.70 18.83
N PRO A 62 -24.30 -10.21 17.59
CA PRO A 62 -23.11 -10.22 16.73
C PRO A 62 -22.59 -8.81 16.41
N LEU A 63 -21.25 -8.68 16.42
CA LEU A 63 -20.56 -7.42 16.10
C LEU A 63 -20.68 -7.12 14.60
N LEU A 64 -20.52 -8.13 13.76
CA LEU A 64 -20.69 -8.04 12.31
C LEU A 64 -21.49 -9.26 11.83
N SER A 65 -22.57 -9.03 11.09
CA SER A 65 -23.31 -10.10 10.40
C SER A 65 -23.56 -9.72 8.94
N TRP A 66 -23.68 -10.73 8.08
CA TRP A 66 -23.88 -10.54 6.65
C TRP A 66 -24.79 -11.62 6.06
N GLU A 67 -25.60 -11.20 5.09
CA GLU A 67 -26.62 -12.03 4.46
C GLU A 67 -26.44 -12.03 2.94
N ASN A 68 -26.40 -13.22 2.33
CA ASN A 68 -26.49 -13.43 0.87
C ASN A 68 -25.49 -12.56 0.07
N LEU A 69 -24.25 -12.46 0.55
CA LEU A 69 -23.20 -11.67 -0.08
C LEU A 69 -22.82 -12.25 -1.44
N THR A 70 -23.16 -11.49 -2.48
CA THR A 70 -22.84 -11.82 -3.87
C THR A 70 -22.06 -10.67 -4.48
N TYR A 71 -20.90 -10.96 -5.07
CA TYR A 71 -20.01 -9.93 -5.63
C TYR A 71 -19.53 -10.33 -7.04
N SER A 72 -19.66 -9.41 -7.99
CA SER A 72 -19.31 -9.65 -9.39
C SER A 72 -18.48 -8.51 -9.99
N VAL A 73 -17.38 -8.86 -10.65
CA VAL A 73 -16.43 -7.92 -11.29
C VAL A 73 -16.59 -7.88 -12.81
N LYS A 74 -16.14 -6.79 -13.44
CA LYS A 74 -16.02 -6.67 -14.90
C LYS A 74 -14.65 -7.17 -15.34
N VAL A 75 -14.59 -8.40 -15.88
CA VAL A 75 -13.40 -8.97 -16.49
C VAL A 75 -13.35 -8.63 -17.97
N ARG A 76 -12.16 -8.31 -18.49
CA ARG A 76 -11.93 -8.09 -19.92
C ARG A 76 -11.32 -9.36 -20.52
N GLU A 77 -12.08 -10.03 -21.38
CA GLU A 77 -11.67 -11.30 -21.99
C GLU A 77 -11.90 -11.26 -23.50
N LYS A 78 -10.88 -11.64 -24.29
CA LYS A 78 -10.90 -11.64 -25.77
C LYS A 78 -11.54 -10.36 -26.37
N LYS A 79 -11.09 -9.19 -25.87
CA LYS A 79 -11.58 -7.83 -26.14
C LYS A 79 -13.02 -7.48 -25.67
N LYS A 80 -13.86 -8.44 -25.29
CA LYS A 80 -15.20 -8.19 -24.71
C LYS A 80 -15.12 -7.98 -23.18
N MET A 81 -16.16 -7.37 -22.61
CA MET A 81 -16.32 -7.18 -21.17
C MET A 81 -17.40 -8.13 -20.65
N HIS A 82 -17.05 -9.00 -19.70
CA HIS A 82 -17.97 -9.96 -19.08
C HIS A 82 -18.06 -9.73 -17.57
N MET A 83 -19.24 -9.92 -16.99
CA MET A 83 -19.41 -9.96 -15.55
C MET A 83 -19.02 -11.34 -15.04
N ARG A 84 -18.03 -11.43 -14.15
CA ARG A 84 -17.66 -12.67 -13.44
C ARG A 84 -18.01 -12.51 -11.97
N THR A 85 -18.87 -13.37 -11.45
CA THR A 85 -19.11 -13.50 -10.02
C THR A 85 -17.89 -14.13 -9.34
N ILE A 86 -17.52 -13.60 -8.18
CA ILE A 86 -16.42 -14.10 -7.32
C ILE A 86 -16.97 -14.66 -6.01
N LEU A 87 -18.07 -14.12 -5.49
CA LEU A 87 -18.71 -14.57 -4.24
C LEU A 87 -20.18 -14.86 -4.51
N HIS A 88 -20.67 -15.98 -3.98
CA HIS A 88 -21.97 -16.56 -4.27
C HIS A 88 -22.77 -16.76 -2.98
N GLY A 89 -23.63 -15.78 -2.67
CA GLY A 89 -24.62 -15.87 -1.59
C GLY A 89 -24.10 -16.15 -0.18
N ILE A 90 -22.88 -15.73 0.16
CA ILE A 90 -22.26 -16.07 1.44
C ILE A 90 -22.98 -15.34 2.60
N SER A 91 -23.32 -16.07 3.67
CA SER A 91 -23.90 -15.53 4.91
C SER A 91 -23.04 -15.89 6.12
N GLY A 92 -23.15 -15.15 7.23
CA GLY A 92 -22.40 -15.42 8.46
C GLY A 92 -22.44 -14.29 9.48
N GLU A 93 -21.81 -14.50 10.64
CA GLU A 93 -21.83 -13.60 11.79
C GLU A 93 -20.64 -13.81 12.74
N ILE A 94 -20.13 -12.74 13.33
CA ILE A 94 -18.96 -12.74 14.22
C ILE A 94 -19.29 -12.00 15.51
N TYR A 95 -18.95 -12.59 16.65
CA TYR A 95 -19.17 -12.02 17.98
C TYR A 95 -17.89 -11.36 18.54
N PRO A 96 -18.02 -10.39 19.47
CA PRO A 96 -16.86 -9.84 20.18
C PRO A 96 -16.14 -10.93 20.97
N GLY A 97 -14.80 -10.94 20.94
CA GLY A 97 -13.96 -11.95 21.57
C GLY A 97 -13.58 -13.15 20.68
N GLU A 98 -14.29 -13.37 19.56
CA GLU A 98 -14.00 -14.47 18.62
C GLU A 98 -12.82 -14.18 17.67
N VAL A 99 -11.97 -15.19 17.45
CA VAL A 99 -11.01 -15.27 16.35
C VAL A 99 -11.55 -16.21 15.27
N VAL A 100 -11.79 -15.66 14.07
CA VAL A 100 -12.30 -16.41 12.91
C VAL A 100 -11.21 -16.62 11.86
N GLY A 101 -10.90 -17.88 11.57
CA GLY A 101 -9.98 -18.27 10.50
C GLY A 101 -10.70 -18.44 9.17
N LEU A 102 -10.32 -17.64 8.15
CA LEU A 102 -10.81 -17.77 6.78
C LEU A 102 -9.82 -18.60 5.94
N LEU A 103 -10.17 -19.86 5.71
CA LEU A 103 -9.37 -20.85 4.99
C LEU A 103 -10.03 -21.23 3.65
N GLY A 104 -9.25 -21.86 2.78
CA GLY A 104 -9.67 -22.29 1.45
C GLY A 104 -8.54 -22.20 0.41
N PRO A 105 -8.69 -22.85 -0.76
CA PRO A 105 -7.64 -22.89 -1.77
C PRO A 105 -7.30 -21.51 -2.37
N SER A 106 -6.18 -21.44 -3.11
CA SER A 106 -5.81 -20.25 -3.88
C SER A 106 -6.89 -19.90 -4.92
N GLY A 107 -7.22 -18.62 -5.05
CA GLY A 107 -8.27 -18.14 -5.96
C GLY A 107 -9.72 -18.37 -5.46
N ALA A 108 -9.94 -18.96 -4.29
CA ALA A 108 -11.28 -19.23 -3.74
C ALA A 108 -12.15 -17.99 -3.42
N GLY A 109 -11.57 -16.78 -3.44
CA GLY A 109 -12.26 -15.54 -3.07
C GLY A 109 -11.97 -15.03 -1.64
N LYS A 110 -11.07 -15.68 -0.88
CA LYS A 110 -10.71 -15.34 0.51
C LYS A 110 -10.53 -13.83 0.76
N THR A 111 -9.48 -13.25 0.18
CA THR A 111 -9.16 -11.81 0.23
C THR A 111 -10.28 -10.93 -0.33
N THR A 112 -11.05 -11.41 -1.31
CA THR A 112 -12.22 -10.67 -1.82
C THR A 112 -13.31 -10.56 -0.76
N LEU A 113 -13.68 -11.66 -0.10
CA LEU A 113 -14.64 -11.66 1.00
C LEU A 113 -14.15 -10.81 2.17
N LEU A 114 -12.87 -10.92 2.54
CA LEU A 114 -12.24 -10.10 3.58
C LEU A 114 -12.40 -8.59 3.28
N ASN A 115 -12.21 -8.18 2.02
CA ASN A 115 -12.42 -6.81 1.56
C ASN A 115 -13.92 -6.41 1.44
N VAL A 116 -14.87 -7.34 1.24
CA VAL A 116 -16.30 -7.05 1.39
C VAL A 116 -16.58 -6.64 2.83
N LEU A 117 -16.18 -7.48 3.80
CA LEU A 117 -16.47 -7.31 5.22
C LEU A 117 -15.84 -6.00 5.74
N ALA A 118 -14.59 -5.72 5.36
CA ALA A 118 -13.89 -4.48 5.72
C ALA A 118 -14.38 -3.20 4.99
N GLY A 119 -15.29 -3.30 4.02
CA GLY A 119 -15.76 -2.13 3.25
C GLY A 119 -14.64 -1.51 2.40
N ARG A 120 -13.80 -2.38 1.81
CA ARG A 120 -12.56 -2.06 1.06
C ARG A 120 -12.57 -2.53 -0.41
N ILE A 121 -13.66 -3.14 -0.91
CA ILE A 121 -13.82 -3.45 -2.34
C ILE A 121 -14.03 -2.19 -3.18
N GLU A 122 -13.33 -2.09 -4.32
CA GLU A 122 -13.54 -1.05 -5.34
C GLU A 122 -14.09 -1.64 -6.66
N GLY A 123 -15.11 -0.99 -7.21
CA GLY A 123 -15.73 -1.39 -8.49
C GLY A 123 -16.53 -2.69 -8.42
N GLY A 124 -17.01 -3.16 -9.58
CA GLY A 124 -17.92 -4.31 -9.67
C GLY A 124 -19.37 -3.98 -9.27
N VAL A 125 -20.11 -5.01 -8.87
CA VAL A 125 -21.46 -4.97 -8.29
C VAL A 125 -21.46 -5.83 -7.04
N LEU A 126 -21.96 -5.30 -5.93
CA LEU A 126 -22.08 -5.99 -4.64
C LEU A 126 -23.55 -6.01 -4.22
N ASN A 127 -24.05 -7.19 -3.86
CA ASN A 127 -25.41 -7.46 -3.41
C ASN A 127 -25.38 -8.22 -2.06
N GLY A 128 -26.49 -8.17 -1.33
CA GLY A 128 -26.66 -8.79 0.00
C GLY A 128 -27.04 -7.75 1.06
N LYS A 129 -26.67 -8.00 2.31
CA LYS A 129 -26.67 -7.01 3.42
C LYS A 129 -25.42 -7.20 4.28
N VAL A 130 -24.90 -6.13 4.88
CA VAL A 130 -23.95 -6.24 6.01
C VAL A 130 -24.35 -5.31 7.14
N LEU A 131 -24.48 -5.87 8.34
CA LEU A 131 -24.85 -5.17 9.57
C LEU A 131 -23.65 -5.15 10.52
N PHE A 132 -23.38 -4.00 11.12
CA PHE A 132 -22.43 -3.81 12.21
C PHE A 132 -23.19 -3.41 13.46
N ARG A 133 -23.10 -4.21 14.53
CA ARG A 133 -23.94 -4.12 15.75
C ARG A 133 -25.44 -3.99 15.40
N GLY A 134 -25.92 -4.83 14.49
CA GLY A 134 -27.31 -4.85 13.99
C GLY A 134 -27.71 -3.68 13.06
N LYS A 135 -26.89 -2.64 12.90
CA LYS A 135 -27.18 -1.46 12.07
C LYS A 135 -26.43 -1.50 10.72
N LYS A 136 -26.96 -0.87 9.68
CA LYS A 136 -26.25 -0.75 8.39
C LYS A 136 -24.93 0.01 8.56
N ARG A 137 -23.87 -0.44 7.89
CA ARG A 137 -22.52 0.14 8.01
C ARG A 137 -22.46 1.59 7.54
N VAL A 138 -22.22 2.53 8.46
CA VAL A 138 -21.93 3.95 8.13
C VAL A 138 -20.45 4.10 7.73
N PRO A 139 -20.12 4.48 6.48
CA PRO A 139 -18.76 4.42 5.95
C PRO A 139 -17.68 5.14 6.76
N GLY A 140 -18.02 6.29 7.34
CA GLY A 140 -17.08 7.14 8.10
C GLY A 140 -16.82 6.68 9.54
N VAL A 141 -17.74 5.90 10.11
CA VAL A 141 -17.63 5.34 11.47
C VAL A 141 -16.94 3.97 11.39
N PHE A 142 -17.44 3.09 10.51
CA PHE A 142 -16.97 1.72 10.34
C PHE A 142 -15.45 1.63 10.13
N ARG A 143 -14.87 2.47 9.25
CA ARG A 143 -13.41 2.48 8.98
C ARG A 143 -12.52 3.00 10.11
N ARG A 144 -13.07 3.54 11.19
CA ARG A 144 -12.30 3.85 12.40
C ARG A 144 -12.42 2.75 13.46
N LYS A 145 -13.54 2.02 13.43
CA LYS A 145 -13.81 0.88 14.32
C LYS A 145 -13.33 -0.46 13.78
N VAL A 146 -13.04 -0.58 12.49
CA VAL A 146 -12.33 -1.73 11.91
C VAL A 146 -10.91 -1.32 11.57
N ALA A 147 -9.92 -2.07 12.08
CA ALA A 147 -8.53 -1.96 11.66
C ALA A 147 -8.21 -3.10 10.68
N TYR A 148 -7.70 -2.76 9.50
CA TYR A 148 -7.29 -3.72 8.47
C TYR A 148 -5.77 -3.75 8.38
N VAL A 149 -5.20 -4.95 8.50
CA VAL A 149 -3.78 -5.24 8.30
C VAL A 149 -3.62 -5.85 6.90
N GLU A 150 -2.88 -5.16 6.05
CA GLU A 150 -2.66 -5.56 4.66
C GLU A 150 -1.60 -6.68 4.57
N GLN A 151 -1.60 -7.43 3.46
CA GLN A 151 -0.68 -8.55 3.26
C GLN A 151 0.78 -8.08 3.24
N GLU A 152 1.09 -7.04 2.47
CA GLU A 152 2.40 -6.39 2.45
C GLU A 152 2.54 -5.32 3.54
N ASP A 153 3.62 -5.37 4.33
CA ASP A 153 3.89 -4.39 5.38
C ASP A 153 4.63 -3.16 4.83
N VAL A 154 3.87 -2.26 4.19
CA VAL A 154 4.39 -1.07 3.52
C VAL A 154 4.57 0.08 4.52
N MET A 155 5.77 0.18 5.12
CA MET A 155 6.12 1.18 6.14
C MET A 155 7.43 1.92 5.81
N PHE A 156 7.70 3.04 6.48
CA PHE A 156 8.94 3.80 6.31
C PHE A 156 10.14 3.06 6.95
N PRO A 157 11.16 2.63 6.18
CA PRO A 157 12.28 1.83 6.70
C PRO A 157 13.13 2.52 7.78
N MET A 158 13.15 3.86 7.74
CA MET A 158 14.05 4.74 8.48
C MET A 158 13.45 5.30 9.78
N LEU A 159 12.21 4.92 10.07
CA LEU A 159 11.54 5.21 11.33
C LEU A 159 11.70 4.02 12.27
N THR A 160 11.70 4.29 13.58
CA THR A 160 11.67 3.23 14.58
C THR A 160 10.27 2.63 14.71
N VAL A 161 10.18 1.49 15.41
CA VAL A 161 8.91 0.90 15.84
C VAL A 161 8.05 1.92 16.61
N GLU A 162 8.65 2.59 17.61
CA GLU A 162 7.99 3.58 18.45
C GLU A 162 7.53 4.81 17.66
N GLU A 163 8.37 5.33 16.75
CA GLU A 163 8.03 6.45 15.89
C GLU A 163 6.89 6.12 14.92
N THR A 164 6.89 4.93 14.33
CA THR A 164 5.88 4.56 13.33
C THR A 164 4.49 4.43 13.97
N ILE A 165 4.43 3.81 15.16
CA ILE A 165 3.20 3.72 15.96
C ILE A 165 2.80 5.12 16.49
N MET A 166 3.77 5.98 16.85
CA MET A 166 3.54 7.38 17.22
C MET A 166 2.98 8.23 16.07
N PHE A 167 3.48 8.08 14.83
CA PHE A 167 2.92 8.78 13.67
C PHE A 167 1.50 8.31 13.35
N ALA A 168 1.23 7.01 13.47
CA ALA A 168 -0.14 6.49 13.41
C ALA A 168 -1.04 7.11 14.50
N ALA A 169 -0.56 7.26 15.73
CA ALA A 169 -1.30 7.90 16.82
C ALA A 169 -1.54 9.40 16.57
N ARG A 170 -0.55 10.14 16.09
CA ARG A 170 -0.69 11.56 15.75
C ARG A 170 -1.66 11.79 14.59
N LEU A 171 -1.70 10.89 13.61
CA LEU A 171 -2.56 11.01 12.41
C LEU A 171 -3.96 10.41 12.58
N ARG A 172 -4.17 9.43 13.47
CA ARG A 172 -5.47 8.74 13.64
C ARG A 172 -6.24 9.13 14.90
N LEU A 173 -5.59 9.67 15.94
CA LEU A 173 -6.25 10.12 17.20
C LEU A 173 -6.43 11.65 17.24
N SER A 174 -7.65 12.13 17.53
CA SER A 174 -7.96 13.58 17.56
C SER A 174 -7.32 14.30 18.75
N ASN A 175 -6.70 15.46 18.51
CA ASN A 175 -6.13 16.32 19.56
C ASN A 175 -7.17 16.89 20.53
N LYS A 176 -8.46 16.89 20.16
CA LYS A 176 -9.55 17.30 21.06
C LYS A 176 -9.92 16.23 22.10
N GLN A 177 -9.66 14.96 21.76
CA GLN A 177 -9.99 13.80 22.60
C GLN A 177 -8.77 13.24 23.33
N TYR A 178 -7.57 13.42 22.78
CA TYR A 178 -6.32 12.87 23.29
C TYR A 178 -5.23 13.95 23.39
N SER A 179 -4.75 14.19 24.62
CA SER A 179 -3.55 14.98 24.88
C SER A 179 -2.30 14.30 24.28
N GLN A 180 -1.19 15.03 24.13
CA GLN A 180 0.04 14.42 23.62
C GLN A 180 0.59 13.34 24.57
N LEU A 181 0.40 13.49 25.89
CA LEU A 181 0.78 12.48 26.88
C LEU A 181 -0.05 11.20 26.75
N GLN A 182 -1.37 11.32 26.63
CA GLN A 182 -2.27 10.19 26.39
C GLN A 182 -1.94 9.45 25.08
N LYS A 183 -1.46 10.17 24.05
CA LYS A 183 -0.94 9.52 22.83
C LYS A 183 0.36 8.74 23.08
N VAL A 184 1.29 9.26 23.88
CA VAL A 184 2.54 8.57 24.26
C VAL A 184 2.25 7.33 25.11
N GLU A 185 1.43 7.45 26.15
CA GLU A 185 1.00 6.34 27.02
C GLU A 185 0.34 5.22 26.22
N ARG A 186 -0.54 5.60 25.28
CA ARG A 186 -1.25 4.67 24.40
C ARG A 186 -0.32 3.98 23.40
N VAL A 187 0.68 4.68 22.86
CA VAL A 187 1.74 4.08 22.01
C VAL A 187 2.57 3.08 22.82
N ALA A 188 2.99 3.43 24.05
CA ALA A 188 3.74 2.54 24.92
C ALA A 188 2.93 1.27 25.28
N SER A 189 1.65 1.42 25.64
CA SER A 189 0.76 0.28 25.93
C SER A 189 0.57 -0.65 24.72
N VAL A 190 0.45 -0.09 23.51
CA VAL A 190 0.38 -0.89 22.26
C VAL A 190 1.69 -1.64 22.02
N ILE A 191 2.86 -1.00 22.17
CA ILE A 191 4.18 -1.65 22.02
C ILE A 191 4.36 -2.80 23.02
N GLN A 192 3.91 -2.61 24.27
CA GLN A 192 3.95 -3.65 25.30
C GLN A 192 3.04 -4.83 24.96
N GLN A 193 1.79 -4.58 24.56
CA GLN A 193 0.83 -5.62 24.16
C GLN A 193 1.35 -6.46 22.99
N LEU A 194 2.00 -5.82 22.02
CA LEU A 194 2.60 -6.48 20.85
C LEU A 194 3.90 -7.27 21.16
N ARG A 195 4.37 -7.27 22.41
CA ARG A 195 5.66 -7.87 22.81
C ARG A 195 6.84 -7.32 21.99
N LEU A 196 6.87 -5.99 21.79
CA LEU A 196 7.89 -5.27 20.99
C LEU A 196 8.78 -4.33 21.81
N SER A 197 8.69 -4.35 23.15
CA SER A 197 9.42 -3.43 24.04
C SER A 197 10.94 -3.43 23.86
N HIS A 198 11.53 -4.56 23.47
CA HIS A 198 12.97 -4.74 23.23
C HIS A 198 13.45 -4.12 21.90
N VAL A 199 12.57 -3.96 20.91
CA VAL A 199 12.87 -3.37 19.59
C VAL A 199 12.20 -2.01 19.36
N LYS A 200 11.61 -1.39 20.40
CA LYS A 200 10.87 -0.12 20.29
C LYS A 200 11.67 1.01 19.60
N SER A 201 12.98 1.06 19.87
CA SER A 201 13.91 2.06 19.30
C SER A 201 14.66 1.57 18.06
N SER A 202 14.42 0.33 17.60
CA SER A 202 15.06 -0.22 16.41
C SER A 202 14.37 0.28 15.14
N PRO A 203 15.12 0.54 14.04
CA PRO A 203 14.54 0.91 12.76
C PRO A 203 13.76 -0.26 12.15
N ILE A 204 12.70 0.03 11.39
CA ILE A 204 11.90 -1.00 10.70
C ILE A 204 12.74 -1.73 9.64
N GLY A 205 13.57 -1.00 8.90
CA GLY A 205 14.41 -1.55 7.84
C GLY A 205 13.69 -1.84 6.52
N ASP A 206 14.48 -2.17 5.50
CA ASP A 206 14.05 -2.72 4.21
C ASP A 206 15.11 -3.71 3.70
N ASN A 207 14.92 -4.26 2.49
CA ASN A 207 15.80 -5.28 1.92
C ASN A 207 17.27 -4.81 1.72
N LEU A 208 17.53 -3.51 1.86
CA LEU A 208 18.88 -2.91 1.78
C LEU A 208 19.41 -2.49 3.16
N ASN A 209 18.52 -2.17 4.11
CA ASN A 209 18.85 -1.62 5.41
C ASN A 209 18.32 -2.53 6.53
N ARG A 210 19.22 -3.24 7.22
CA ARG A 210 18.85 -4.16 8.33
C ARG A 210 18.04 -3.43 9.41
N GLY A 211 16.87 -3.98 9.73
CA GLY A 211 15.98 -3.53 10.80
C GLY A 211 15.49 -4.69 11.68
N VAL A 212 14.22 -4.63 12.10
CA VAL A 212 13.54 -5.69 12.85
C VAL A 212 13.29 -6.94 11.99
N SER A 213 13.02 -8.08 12.63
CA SER A 213 12.65 -9.32 11.93
C SER A 213 11.28 -9.21 11.21
N GLY A 214 11.02 -10.11 10.25
CA GLY A 214 9.73 -10.15 9.54
C GLY A 214 8.52 -10.31 10.49
N GLY A 215 8.62 -11.21 11.48
CA GLY A 215 7.58 -11.41 12.49
C GLY A 215 7.36 -10.16 13.34
N GLU A 216 8.42 -9.49 13.77
CA GLU A 216 8.32 -8.20 14.49
C GLU A 216 7.70 -7.11 13.61
N LYS A 217 8.11 -6.99 12.35
CA LYS A 217 7.55 -6.04 11.38
C LYS A 217 6.04 -6.26 11.21
N LYS A 218 5.57 -7.51 11.17
CA LYS A 218 4.14 -7.82 11.11
C LYS A 218 3.39 -7.40 12.38
N ARG A 219 4.01 -7.58 13.56
CA ARG A 219 3.48 -7.07 14.84
C ARG A 219 3.41 -5.53 14.85
N VAL A 220 4.38 -4.81 14.27
CA VAL A 220 4.28 -3.34 14.10
C VAL A 220 3.08 -2.97 13.21
N SER A 221 2.87 -3.69 12.11
CA SER A 221 1.74 -3.51 11.18
C SER A 221 0.38 -3.64 11.89
N ILE A 222 0.21 -4.69 12.71
CA ILE A 222 -0.95 -4.86 13.61
C ILE A 222 -1.07 -3.68 14.59
N GLY A 223 0.05 -3.23 15.16
CA GLY A 223 0.12 -2.09 16.07
C GLY A 223 -0.38 -0.77 15.50
N VAL A 224 0.02 -0.43 14.27
CA VAL A 224 -0.47 0.74 13.52
C VAL A 224 -2.00 0.72 13.41
N GLY A 225 -2.60 -0.47 13.28
CA GLY A 225 -4.04 -0.70 13.36
C GLY A 225 -4.62 -0.46 14.76
N MET A 226 -4.08 -1.13 15.78
CA MET A 226 -4.55 -1.14 17.18
C MET A 226 -4.59 0.22 17.87
N VAL A 227 -3.77 1.18 17.41
CA VAL A 227 -3.71 2.54 17.95
C VAL A 227 -5.09 3.23 18.04
N THR A 228 -6.11 2.89 17.24
CA THR A 228 -7.42 3.55 17.26
C THR A 228 -8.50 2.95 18.18
N ASP A 229 -8.22 1.88 18.94
CA ASP A 229 -9.27 1.03 19.56
C ASP A 229 -10.31 0.57 18.53
N PRO A 230 -9.86 -0.25 17.55
CA PRO A 230 -10.81 -0.96 16.71
C PRO A 230 -11.68 -1.88 17.57
N ASP A 231 -12.97 -1.93 17.27
CA ASP A 231 -13.87 -2.99 17.76
C ASP A 231 -13.59 -4.33 17.03
N MET A 232 -12.94 -4.28 15.86
CA MET A 232 -12.65 -5.43 15.01
C MET A 232 -11.28 -5.33 14.32
N LEU A 233 -10.48 -6.39 14.40
CA LEU A 233 -9.30 -6.60 13.56
C LEU A 233 -9.67 -7.44 12.32
N VAL A 234 -9.08 -7.07 11.18
CA VAL A 234 -9.16 -7.81 9.92
C VAL A 234 -7.74 -7.92 9.37
N LEU A 235 -7.24 -9.14 9.14
CA LEU A 235 -5.85 -9.37 8.70
C LEU A 235 -5.80 -10.20 7.41
N ASP A 236 -5.15 -9.67 6.39
CA ASP A 236 -4.93 -10.38 5.12
C ASP A 236 -3.60 -11.13 5.15
N GLU A 237 -3.65 -12.46 5.11
CA GLU A 237 -2.54 -13.41 5.14
C GLU A 237 -1.40 -13.00 6.10
N PRO A 238 -1.68 -12.79 7.42
CA PRO A 238 -0.72 -12.22 8.37
C PRO A 238 0.49 -13.12 8.66
N THR A 239 0.49 -14.34 8.14
CA THR A 239 1.56 -15.33 8.30
C THR A 239 2.41 -15.48 7.03
N SER A 240 2.06 -14.76 5.95
CA SER A 240 2.77 -14.81 4.67
C SER A 240 4.19 -14.27 4.79
N GLY A 241 5.17 -15.02 4.26
CA GLY A 241 6.59 -14.64 4.30
C GLY A 241 7.27 -14.79 5.67
N LEU A 242 6.62 -15.44 6.64
CA LEU A 242 7.19 -15.77 7.95
C LEU A 242 7.62 -17.25 8.02
N ASP A 243 8.59 -17.55 8.88
CA ASP A 243 8.83 -18.93 9.32
C ASP A 243 7.68 -19.42 10.22
N SER A 244 7.54 -20.74 10.35
CA SER A 244 6.41 -21.37 11.08
C SER A 244 6.27 -20.91 12.53
N ASN A 245 7.38 -20.61 13.23
CA ASN A 245 7.35 -20.17 14.63
C ASN A 245 6.96 -18.69 14.72
N SER A 246 7.51 -17.83 13.86
CA SER A 246 7.06 -16.42 13.73
C SER A 246 5.59 -16.31 13.33
N ALA A 247 5.11 -17.19 12.44
CA ALA A 247 3.71 -17.28 12.05
C ALA A 247 2.80 -17.65 13.24
N GLU A 248 3.17 -18.68 14.00
CA GLU A 248 2.44 -19.12 15.19
C GLU A 248 2.39 -18.02 16.26
N MET A 249 3.53 -17.41 16.59
CA MET A 249 3.62 -16.27 17.51
C MET A 249 2.77 -15.05 17.11
N VAL A 250 2.53 -14.82 15.80
CA VAL A 250 1.66 -13.74 15.32
C VAL A 250 0.18 -14.11 15.50
N VAL A 251 -0.22 -15.34 15.20
CA VAL A 251 -1.61 -15.80 15.40
C VAL A 251 -1.97 -15.86 16.88
N GLU A 252 -1.09 -16.40 17.73
CA GLU A 252 -1.27 -16.38 19.19
C GLU A 252 -1.43 -14.97 19.74
N LEU A 253 -0.57 -14.03 19.32
CA LEU A 253 -0.68 -12.64 19.74
C LEU A 253 -2.03 -12.01 19.35
N VAL A 254 -2.53 -12.29 18.14
CA VAL A 254 -3.85 -11.78 17.74
C VAL A 254 -4.94 -12.41 18.60
N ARG A 255 -4.92 -13.72 18.89
CA ARG A 255 -5.87 -14.37 19.81
C ARG A 255 -5.83 -13.73 21.20
N ASP A 256 -4.65 -13.52 21.75
CA ASP A 256 -4.45 -12.93 23.08
C ASP A 256 -4.96 -11.47 23.14
N ILE A 257 -4.72 -10.66 22.10
CA ILE A 257 -5.26 -9.29 21.94
C ILE A 257 -6.80 -9.32 21.80
N THR A 258 -7.33 -10.29 21.03
CA THR A 258 -8.77 -10.45 20.77
C THR A 258 -9.53 -10.69 22.07
N ARG A 259 -9.09 -11.71 22.83
CA ARG A 259 -9.71 -12.11 24.10
C ARG A 259 -9.51 -11.08 25.21
N SER A 260 -8.30 -10.52 25.37
CA SER A 260 -8.02 -9.54 26.44
C SER A 260 -8.72 -8.19 26.27
N ARG A 261 -9.15 -7.83 25.06
CA ARG A 261 -9.88 -6.58 24.77
C ARG A 261 -11.36 -6.78 24.45
N GLY A 262 -11.84 -8.02 24.29
CA GLY A 262 -13.20 -8.31 23.84
C GLY A 262 -13.51 -7.79 22.43
N ILE A 263 -12.50 -7.65 21.56
CA ILE A 263 -12.68 -7.25 20.16
C ILE A 263 -12.92 -8.48 19.29
N ALA A 264 -13.43 -8.35 18.07
CA ALA A 264 -13.49 -9.47 17.13
C ALA A 264 -12.25 -9.50 16.22
N SER A 265 -11.82 -10.68 15.77
CA SER A 265 -10.73 -10.83 14.80
C SER A 265 -11.10 -11.76 13.65
N VAL A 266 -10.78 -11.36 12.41
CA VAL A 266 -10.86 -12.22 11.22
C VAL A 266 -9.51 -12.22 10.52
N MET A 267 -8.99 -13.38 10.16
CA MET A 267 -7.78 -13.46 9.33
C MET A 267 -7.88 -14.50 8.22
N THR A 268 -7.38 -14.17 7.03
CA THR A 268 -7.13 -15.16 5.97
C THR A 268 -5.83 -15.89 6.28
N VAL A 269 -5.81 -17.23 6.20
CA VAL A 269 -4.56 -17.99 6.37
C VAL A 269 -4.42 -19.01 5.25
N HIS A 270 -3.21 -19.08 4.69
CA HIS A 270 -2.77 -20.10 3.75
C HIS A 270 -2.06 -21.21 4.53
N GLN A 271 -2.59 -22.44 4.46
CA GLN A 271 -2.06 -23.65 5.11
C GLN A 271 -1.56 -23.46 6.57
N PRO A 272 -2.45 -23.14 7.52
CA PRO A 272 -2.06 -23.07 8.94
C PRO A 272 -1.63 -24.43 9.48
N ASN A 273 -0.62 -24.44 10.35
CA ASN A 273 -0.24 -25.64 11.09
C ASN A 273 -1.32 -26.00 12.15
N SER A 274 -1.20 -27.19 12.75
CA SER A 274 -2.17 -27.70 13.73
C SER A 274 -2.30 -26.85 15.01
N ASN A 275 -1.29 -26.06 15.38
CA ASN A 275 -1.32 -25.17 16.55
C ASN A 275 -2.03 -23.84 16.22
N MET A 276 -1.74 -23.26 15.06
CA MET A 276 -2.45 -22.10 14.51
C MET A 276 -3.93 -22.43 14.33
N LEU A 277 -4.28 -23.64 13.87
CA LEU A 277 -5.67 -24.08 13.74
C LEU A 277 -6.43 -24.06 15.09
N ARG A 278 -5.76 -24.45 16.19
CA ARG A 278 -6.27 -24.40 17.57
C ARG A 278 -6.38 -22.97 18.14
N CYS A 279 -5.93 -21.95 17.41
CA CYS A 279 -6.08 -20.55 17.82
C CYS A 279 -7.34 -19.88 17.28
N PHE A 280 -8.10 -20.55 16.40
CA PHE A 280 -9.39 -20.09 15.90
C PHE A 280 -10.53 -20.66 16.74
N ASP A 281 -11.43 -19.80 17.20
CA ASP A 281 -12.66 -20.24 17.84
C ASP A 281 -13.64 -20.77 16.76
N ARG A 282 -13.62 -20.14 15.56
CA ARG A 282 -14.48 -20.49 14.43
C ARG A 282 -13.72 -20.51 13.10
N LEU A 283 -14.16 -21.38 12.18
CA LEU A 283 -13.61 -21.49 10.82
C LEU A 283 -14.66 -21.09 9.80
N LEU A 284 -14.24 -20.30 8.82
CA LEU A 284 -14.99 -19.87 7.65
C LEU A 284 -14.31 -20.47 6.41
N LEU A 285 -14.87 -21.56 5.87
CA LEU A 285 -14.26 -22.32 4.77
C LEU A 285 -14.93 -21.95 3.44
N VAL A 286 -14.14 -21.43 2.50
CA VAL A 286 -14.64 -20.92 1.21
C VAL A 286 -13.91 -21.61 0.05
N SER A 287 -14.65 -22.10 -0.94
CA SER A 287 -14.08 -22.59 -2.21
C SER A 287 -14.91 -22.15 -3.41
N GLN A 288 -14.25 -21.77 -4.50
CA GLN A 288 -14.86 -21.22 -5.72
C GLN A 288 -15.95 -20.16 -5.45
N GLY A 289 -15.72 -19.27 -4.47
CA GLY A 289 -16.67 -18.23 -4.10
C GLY A 289 -17.90 -18.66 -3.31
N HIS A 290 -18.02 -19.95 -2.99
CA HIS A 290 -19.14 -20.53 -2.22
C HIS A 290 -18.69 -20.86 -0.79
N LEU A 291 -19.62 -20.77 0.16
CA LEU A 291 -19.41 -21.18 1.53
C LEU A 291 -19.52 -22.71 1.66
N VAL A 292 -18.48 -23.35 2.19
CA VAL A 292 -18.41 -24.81 2.37
C VAL A 292 -18.71 -25.21 3.82
N TYR A 293 -18.27 -24.39 4.78
CA TYR A 293 -18.54 -24.57 6.20
C TYR A 293 -18.41 -23.23 6.94
N PHE A 294 -19.23 -23.03 7.97
CA PHE A 294 -19.06 -21.98 8.96
C PHE A 294 -19.50 -22.44 10.35
N GLY A 295 -18.59 -22.44 11.32
CA GLY A 295 -18.88 -22.96 12.67
C GLY A 295 -17.64 -23.03 13.56
N SER A 296 -17.75 -23.73 14.69
CA SER A 296 -16.62 -23.99 15.61
C SER A 296 -15.47 -24.70 14.88
N ALA A 297 -14.23 -24.34 15.21
CA ALA A 297 -13.05 -25.02 14.66
C ALA A 297 -13.00 -26.51 15.01
N GLU A 298 -13.47 -26.89 16.20
CA GLU A 298 -13.48 -28.28 16.68
C GLU A 298 -14.53 -29.13 15.95
N ALA A 299 -15.71 -28.56 15.69
CA ALA A 299 -16.82 -29.24 15.02
C ALA A 299 -16.60 -29.41 13.50
N ALA A 300 -15.59 -28.77 12.91
CA ALA A 300 -15.33 -28.84 11.48
C ALA A 300 -14.97 -30.26 11.00
N ILE A 301 -14.18 -31.02 11.78
CA ILE A 301 -13.78 -32.40 11.42
C ILE A 301 -15.02 -33.31 11.35
N GLN A 302 -15.84 -33.27 12.41
CA GLN A 302 -17.10 -34.03 12.50
C GLN A 302 -18.08 -33.67 11.37
N TYR A 303 -18.10 -32.40 10.91
CA TYR A 303 -18.90 -32.01 9.76
C TYR A 303 -18.45 -32.72 8.49
N PHE A 304 -17.16 -32.73 8.14
CA PHE A 304 -16.68 -33.43 6.94
C PHE A 304 -16.89 -34.95 7.03
N GLU A 305 -16.66 -35.55 8.21
CA GLU A 305 -16.98 -36.96 8.49
C GLU A 305 -18.46 -37.27 8.22
N SER A 306 -19.39 -36.44 8.70
CA SER A 306 -20.84 -36.58 8.45
C SER A 306 -21.24 -36.46 6.98
N LYS A 307 -20.35 -35.95 6.12
CA LYS A 307 -20.54 -35.82 4.66
C LYS A 307 -19.76 -36.88 3.87
N GLY A 308 -19.19 -37.87 4.53
CA GLY A 308 -18.45 -38.98 3.89
C GLY A 308 -16.96 -38.71 3.64
N PHE A 309 -16.40 -37.65 4.22
CA PHE A 309 -14.99 -37.29 4.10
C PHE A 309 -14.30 -37.35 5.48
N PRO A 310 -13.80 -38.53 5.91
CA PRO A 310 -13.07 -38.66 7.17
C PRO A 310 -11.65 -38.10 7.09
N CYS A 311 -11.21 -37.42 8.15
CA CYS A 311 -9.85 -36.86 8.22
C CYS A 311 -8.82 -37.96 8.54
N PRO A 312 -7.74 -38.15 7.76
CA PRO A 312 -6.72 -39.16 8.06
C PRO A 312 -5.99 -38.88 9.38
N LEU A 313 -5.79 -39.92 10.20
CA LEU A 313 -5.24 -39.88 11.58
C LEU A 313 -3.85 -39.23 11.75
N ARG A 314 -3.14 -38.93 10.65
CA ARG A 314 -1.81 -38.29 10.65
C ARG A 314 -1.71 -37.09 9.70
N GLN A 315 -2.82 -36.63 9.13
CA GLN A 315 -2.87 -35.41 8.32
C GLN A 315 -3.23 -34.20 9.20
N ASN A 316 -2.69 -33.03 8.87
CA ASN A 316 -3.15 -31.76 9.44
C ASN A 316 -4.60 -31.50 8.97
N PRO A 317 -5.58 -31.30 9.86
CA PRO A 317 -6.97 -31.06 9.46
C PRO A 317 -7.13 -29.85 8.53
N ALA A 318 -6.28 -28.83 8.67
CA ALA A 318 -6.33 -27.66 7.78
C ALA A 318 -5.95 -27.99 6.33
N ASP A 319 -4.92 -28.82 6.12
CA ASP A 319 -4.53 -29.29 4.79
C ASP A 319 -5.59 -30.23 4.21
N PHE A 320 -6.12 -31.15 5.03
CA PHE A 320 -7.25 -32.01 4.66
C PHE A 320 -8.48 -31.21 4.17
N PHE A 321 -8.87 -30.16 4.90
CA PHE A 321 -9.96 -29.28 4.47
C PHE A 321 -9.65 -28.59 3.13
N ILE A 322 -8.41 -28.13 2.91
CA ILE A 322 -7.99 -27.48 1.67
C ILE A 322 -7.97 -28.48 0.51
N ASP A 323 -7.48 -29.70 0.70
CA ASP A 323 -7.44 -30.78 -0.29
C ASP A 323 -8.85 -31.16 -0.76
N VAL A 324 -9.77 -31.44 0.18
CA VAL A 324 -11.18 -31.76 -0.13
C VAL A 324 -11.85 -30.61 -0.88
N MET A 325 -11.57 -29.36 -0.50
CA MET A 325 -12.09 -28.16 -1.16
C MET A 325 -11.38 -27.78 -2.47
N SER A 326 -10.29 -28.43 -2.84
CA SER A 326 -9.50 -28.08 -4.02
C SER A 326 -10.14 -28.52 -5.34
N LEU A 327 -9.92 -27.74 -6.41
CA LEU A 327 -10.15 -28.20 -7.78
C LEU A 327 -8.89 -28.90 -8.29
N ASN A 328 -9.06 -30.08 -8.87
CA ASN A 328 -7.99 -30.81 -9.51
C ASN A 328 -8.03 -30.60 -11.02
N ASN A 329 -7.03 -29.89 -11.56
CA ASN A 329 -6.96 -29.53 -12.97
C ASN A 329 -6.16 -30.52 -13.84
N ARG A 330 -5.78 -31.70 -13.31
CA ARG A 330 -4.91 -32.68 -14.01
C ARG A 330 -5.57 -33.31 -15.24
N SER A 331 -6.85 -33.66 -15.14
CA SER A 331 -7.67 -34.17 -16.23
C SER A 331 -9.04 -33.48 -16.23
N PRO A 332 -9.75 -33.46 -17.37
CA PRO A 332 -11.11 -32.88 -17.43
C PRO A 332 -12.11 -33.65 -16.56
N GLU A 333 -11.86 -34.93 -16.28
CA GLU A 333 -12.71 -35.80 -15.45
C GLU A 333 -12.52 -35.50 -13.96
N GLU A 334 -11.26 -35.47 -13.47
CA GLU A 334 -10.93 -35.05 -12.08
C GLU A 334 -11.40 -33.61 -11.78
N LEU A 335 -11.40 -32.73 -12.77
CA LEU A 335 -11.91 -31.36 -12.65
C LEU A 335 -13.44 -31.34 -12.44
N GLU A 336 -14.16 -32.17 -13.18
CA GLU A 336 -15.62 -32.24 -13.10
C GLU A 336 -16.09 -32.99 -11.84
N GLU A 337 -15.36 -34.02 -11.40
CA GLU A 337 -15.56 -34.68 -10.11
C GLU A 337 -15.33 -33.71 -8.94
N SER A 338 -14.18 -33.00 -8.91
CA SER A 338 -13.86 -32.06 -7.84
C SER A 338 -14.83 -30.87 -7.78
N ARG A 339 -15.37 -30.41 -8.92
CA ARG A 339 -16.48 -29.46 -8.96
C ARG A 339 -17.75 -29.99 -8.28
N ARG A 340 -18.17 -31.22 -8.62
CA ARG A 340 -19.37 -31.85 -8.05
C ARG A 340 -19.23 -32.03 -6.54
N ARG A 341 -18.05 -32.43 -6.07
CA ARG A 341 -17.72 -32.54 -4.63
C ARG A 341 -17.87 -31.19 -3.91
N ILE A 342 -17.30 -30.11 -4.44
CA ILE A 342 -17.42 -28.76 -3.85
C ILE A 342 -18.88 -28.27 -3.86
N ALA A 343 -19.61 -28.49 -4.96
CA ALA A 343 -21.01 -28.10 -5.07
C ALA A 343 -21.90 -28.85 -4.06
N PHE A 344 -21.71 -30.16 -3.90
CA PHE A 344 -22.41 -30.98 -2.91
C PHE A 344 -22.16 -30.50 -1.47
N LEU A 345 -20.91 -30.18 -1.13
CA LEU A 345 -20.55 -29.68 0.20
C LEU A 345 -21.14 -28.29 0.49
N ALA A 346 -21.10 -27.38 -0.50
CA ALA A 346 -21.68 -26.04 -0.37
C ALA A 346 -23.21 -26.07 -0.26
N GLN A 347 -23.90 -26.88 -1.07
CA GLN A 347 -25.34 -27.09 -0.94
C GLN A 347 -25.70 -27.72 0.40
N SER A 348 -24.96 -28.77 0.81
CA SER A 348 -25.11 -29.43 2.11
C SER A 348 -25.03 -28.48 3.30
N PHE A 349 -24.21 -27.43 3.21
CA PHE A 349 -24.09 -26.42 4.25
C PHE A 349 -25.19 -25.36 4.18
N GLY A 350 -25.56 -24.92 2.96
CA GLY A 350 -26.67 -23.99 2.75
C GLY A 350 -28.01 -24.53 3.25
N GLU A 351 -28.31 -25.81 3.00
CA GLU A 351 -29.51 -26.48 3.54
C GLU A 351 -29.49 -26.59 5.07
N ALA A 352 -28.31 -26.72 5.68
CA ALA A 352 -28.17 -26.79 7.14
C ALA A 352 -28.39 -25.43 7.83
N MET A 353 -28.00 -24.32 7.20
CA MET A 353 -28.25 -22.97 7.76
C MET A 353 -29.69 -22.46 7.52
N HIS A 354 -30.41 -22.97 6.52
CA HIS A 354 -31.75 -22.50 6.16
C HIS A 354 -32.79 -23.64 6.01
N PRO A 355 -33.11 -24.38 7.10
CA PRO A 355 -34.05 -25.51 7.06
C PRO A 355 -35.47 -25.12 6.60
N THR A 356 -35.87 -23.86 6.74
CA THR A 356 -37.19 -23.33 6.32
C THR A 356 -37.34 -23.12 4.81
N ALA A 357 -36.27 -23.25 4.00
CA ALA A 357 -36.34 -23.02 2.55
C ALA A 357 -36.99 -24.17 1.74
N LYS A 358 -37.38 -25.28 2.38
CA LYS A 358 -37.80 -26.52 1.70
C LYS A 358 -39.21 -26.56 1.09
N LEU A 359 -40.00 -25.46 1.14
CA LEU A 359 -41.44 -25.50 0.80
C LEU A 359 -41.86 -24.85 -0.54
N SER A 360 -40.93 -24.48 -1.43
CA SER A 360 -41.29 -23.78 -2.69
C SER A 360 -40.54 -24.25 -3.95
N LEU A 361 -39.97 -25.45 -3.95
CA LEU A 361 -39.40 -26.10 -5.14
C LEU A 361 -39.81 -27.58 -5.20
N SER A 362 -41.09 -27.81 -5.53
CA SER A 362 -41.58 -29.11 -6.00
C SER A 362 -42.04 -28.99 -7.46
N TYR A 363 -42.05 -30.11 -8.19
CA TYR A 363 -42.24 -30.15 -9.63
C TYR A 363 -43.59 -29.59 -10.10
N GLY A 364 -43.57 -28.86 -11.22
CA GLY A 364 -44.78 -28.57 -12.00
C GLY A 364 -45.16 -29.75 -12.89
N GLY A 365 -46.40 -30.23 -12.78
CA GLY A 365 -46.99 -31.27 -13.61
C GLY A 365 -48.52 -31.26 -13.49
N MET A 366 -49.25 -31.34 -14.61
CA MET A 366 -50.68 -31.02 -14.68
C MET A 366 -51.60 -32.24 -14.51
N TYR A 367 -52.39 -32.29 -13.44
CA TYR A 367 -53.57 -33.16 -13.26
C TYR A 367 -54.63 -32.43 -12.38
N GLU A 368 -55.87 -32.92 -12.31
CA GLU A 368 -56.96 -32.22 -12.98
C GLU A 368 -58.26 -32.08 -12.12
N LYS A 369 -58.93 -30.92 -12.26
CA LYS A 369 -60.33 -30.57 -11.88
C LYS A 369 -60.77 -30.50 -10.39
N MET A 370 -61.78 -29.66 -10.21
CA MET A 370 -62.58 -29.30 -9.01
C MET A 370 -63.81 -30.25 -8.87
N PRO A 371 -64.63 -30.24 -7.77
CA PRO A 371 -65.11 -29.05 -7.04
C PRO A 371 -65.42 -29.11 -5.50
N ALA A 372 -65.51 -27.91 -4.90
CA ALA A 372 -66.43 -27.41 -3.86
C ALA A 372 -66.87 -28.26 -2.63
N SER A 373 -66.38 -27.86 -1.43
CA SER A 373 -67.10 -27.39 -0.19
C SER A 373 -68.43 -28.00 0.31
N PRO A 374 -68.84 -27.85 1.61
CA PRO A 374 -68.10 -27.42 2.84
C PRO A 374 -68.35 -28.30 4.11
N GLN A 375 -67.57 -28.11 5.19
CA GLN A 375 -68.02 -28.04 6.62
C GLN A 375 -66.83 -27.88 7.61
N ASP A 376 -67.09 -27.24 8.76
CA ASP A 376 -66.14 -26.91 9.86
C ASP A 376 -66.17 -27.98 11.00
N PRO A 377 -65.52 -27.80 12.19
CA PRO A 377 -64.44 -26.88 12.58
C PRO A 377 -63.23 -27.52 13.33
N GLY A 378 -62.08 -26.85 13.27
CA GLY A 378 -61.26 -26.56 14.46
C GLY A 378 -60.08 -27.48 14.84
N THR A 379 -58.89 -26.88 14.94
CA THR A 379 -57.99 -26.97 16.14
C THR A 379 -56.78 -26.03 16.03
N GLY A 380 -56.46 -25.33 17.12
CA GLY A 380 -55.06 -25.00 17.50
C GLY A 380 -54.17 -24.11 16.61
N ILE A 381 -54.58 -22.89 16.25
CA ILE A 381 -53.61 -21.84 15.86
C ILE A 381 -53.23 -21.04 17.11
N LEU A 382 -51.96 -21.10 17.54
CA LEU A 382 -51.39 -20.17 18.52
C LEU A 382 -50.50 -19.14 17.81
N THR A 383 -51.02 -17.92 17.69
CA THR A 383 -50.32 -16.76 17.12
C THR A 383 -49.26 -16.18 18.04
N HIS A 384 -48.26 -15.52 17.44
CA HIS A 384 -47.19 -14.73 18.07
C HIS A 384 -47.48 -14.18 19.49
N GLY A 385 -46.79 -14.70 20.49
CA GLY A 385 -46.68 -14.08 21.81
C GLY A 385 -45.50 -13.12 21.88
N THR A 386 -45.75 -11.81 21.87
CA THR A 386 -44.73 -10.79 22.12
C THR A 386 -44.38 -10.72 23.60
N LEU A 387 -43.32 -11.41 24.02
CA LEU A 387 -42.78 -11.28 25.38
C LEU A 387 -41.86 -10.07 25.49
N SER A 388 -42.44 -8.95 25.92
CA SER A 388 -41.69 -7.82 26.46
C SER A 388 -41.05 -8.23 27.79
N GLY A 389 -39.72 -8.20 27.88
CA GLY A 389 -38.95 -8.56 29.07
C GLY A 389 -37.80 -7.58 29.30
N SER A 390 -38.05 -6.58 30.16
CA SER A 390 -37.08 -5.66 30.78
C SER A 390 -35.67 -5.59 30.15
N ALA A 391 -35.47 -4.64 29.23
CA ALA A 391 -34.14 -4.31 28.75
C ALA A 391 -33.30 -3.71 29.90
N LEU A 392 -32.32 -4.46 30.40
CA LEU A 392 -31.29 -3.94 31.30
C LEU A 392 -30.37 -2.98 30.53
N GLU A 393 -30.29 -1.73 31.00
CA GLU A 393 -29.55 -0.66 30.34
C GLU A 393 -28.02 -0.84 30.42
N TRP A 394 -27.48 -1.69 29.56
CA TRP A 394 -26.09 -1.54 29.13
C TRP A 394 -25.97 -0.26 28.30
N GLY A 395 -25.17 0.69 28.78
CA GLY A 395 -25.14 2.07 28.28
C GLY A 395 -24.91 2.19 26.78
N MET A 396 -25.99 2.36 26.01
CA MET A 396 -25.95 2.51 24.55
C MET A 396 -25.53 3.93 24.09
N THR A 397 -24.51 4.51 24.71
CA THR A 397 -23.84 5.73 24.22
C THR A 397 -22.74 5.38 23.20
N ALA A 398 -23.09 4.52 22.23
CA ALA A 398 -22.29 4.36 21.02
C ALA A 398 -22.54 5.59 20.13
N ASP A 399 -21.89 6.70 20.49
CA ASP A 399 -22.02 8.01 19.85
C ASP A 399 -21.94 7.87 18.32
N GLU A 400 -23.09 8.09 17.66
CA GLU A 400 -23.23 7.90 16.21
C GLU A 400 -22.58 9.05 15.41
N THR A 401 -22.08 10.09 16.07
CA THR A 401 -21.32 11.14 15.39
C THR A 401 -20.02 10.56 14.83
N PRO A 402 -19.68 10.78 13.55
CA PRO A 402 -18.40 10.35 13.01
C PRO A 402 -17.31 11.18 13.72
N PRO A 403 -16.46 10.58 14.58
CA PRO A 403 -15.66 11.33 15.55
C PRO A 403 -14.77 12.34 14.83
N GLU A 404 -14.51 13.50 15.44
CA GLU A 404 -13.98 14.63 14.70
C GLU A 404 -12.66 14.31 13.94
N ARG A 405 -12.47 14.98 12.80
CA ARG A 405 -11.23 14.87 12.02
C ARG A 405 -10.16 15.77 12.64
N ILE A 406 -8.92 15.34 12.53
CA ILE A 406 -7.76 16.12 13.00
C ILE A 406 -7.67 17.46 12.26
N ASN A 407 -7.27 18.51 12.98
CA ASN A 407 -7.04 19.84 12.43
C ASN A 407 -5.99 19.78 11.30
N TRP A 408 -6.33 20.37 10.15
CA TRP A 408 -5.53 20.32 8.91
C TRP A 408 -4.08 20.76 9.11
N PHE A 409 -3.84 21.78 9.94
CA PHE A 409 -2.49 22.28 10.24
C PHE A 409 -1.65 21.30 11.06
N TYR A 410 -2.21 20.62 12.06
CA TYR A 410 -1.49 19.61 12.85
C TYR A 410 -1.25 18.33 12.05
N GLU A 411 -2.21 17.96 11.20
CA GLU A 411 -2.08 16.89 10.22
C GLU A 411 -0.91 17.17 9.25
N LEU A 412 -0.84 18.39 8.68
CA LEU A 412 0.28 18.85 7.84
C LEU A 412 1.61 18.90 8.61
N GLN A 413 1.64 19.49 9.80
CA GLN A 413 2.84 19.62 10.64
C GLN A 413 3.41 18.23 11.00
N THR A 414 2.55 17.26 11.31
CA THR A 414 2.94 15.88 11.60
C THR A 414 3.58 15.21 10.37
N LEU A 415 3.00 15.41 9.18
CA LEU A 415 3.56 14.88 7.93
C LEU A 415 4.88 15.57 7.53
N ILE A 416 4.99 16.89 7.67
CA ILE A 416 6.24 17.63 7.45
C ILE A 416 7.34 17.12 8.39
N TYR A 417 7.06 17.00 9.70
CA TYR A 417 8.04 16.48 10.67
C TYR A 417 8.49 15.05 10.32
N ARG A 418 7.57 14.19 9.87
CA ARG A 418 7.88 12.83 9.38
C ARG A 418 8.76 12.87 8.13
N ASP A 419 8.37 13.64 7.13
CA ASP A 419 9.07 13.73 5.85
C ASP A 419 10.49 14.32 6.03
N ILE A 420 10.67 15.32 6.91
CA ILE A 420 11.99 15.81 7.33
C ILE A 420 12.79 14.69 8.01
N LEU A 421 12.24 14.03 9.04
CA LEU A 421 12.96 13.01 9.81
C LEU A 421 13.43 11.84 8.94
N THR A 422 12.58 11.36 8.03
CA THR A 422 12.95 10.32 7.06
C THR A 422 14.01 10.77 6.06
N THR A 423 13.97 12.04 5.61
CA THR A 423 14.94 12.58 4.64
C THR A 423 16.29 12.89 5.28
N VAL A 424 16.32 13.32 6.54
CA VAL A 424 17.56 13.56 7.32
C VAL A 424 18.25 12.24 7.70
N ARG A 425 17.51 11.14 7.87
CA ARG A 425 18.11 9.82 8.13
C ARG A 425 18.54 9.08 6.88
N HIS A 426 17.86 9.28 5.74
CA HIS A 426 18.17 8.63 4.48
C HIS A 426 18.52 9.68 3.43
N LEU A 427 19.78 10.10 3.47
CA LEU A 427 20.33 11.15 2.61
C LEU A 427 20.26 10.84 1.11
N SER A 428 19.97 9.62 0.67
CA SER A 428 20.09 9.15 -0.73
C SER A 428 19.44 10.05 -1.79
N PHE A 429 18.41 10.83 -1.45
CA PHE A 429 17.90 11.88 -2.34
C PHE A 429 18.81 13.12 -2.37
N ALA A 430 19.11 13.68 -1.19
CA ALA A 430 19.95 14.86 -1.04
C ALA A 430 21.39 14.61 -1.53
N SER A 431 21.94 13.41 -1.33
CA SER A 431 23.25 13.02 -1.84
C SER A 431 23.23 12.76 -3.34
N ALA A 432 22.21 12.12 -3.91
CA ALA A 432 22.11 11.95 -5.37
C ALA A 432 22.01 13.31 -6.10
N VAL A 433 21.10 14.18 -5.64
CA VAL A 433 20.95 15.54 -6.19
C VAL A 433 22.20 16.39 -5.93
N GLY A 434 22.84 16.26 -4.76
CA GLY A 434 24.08 16.98 -4.42
C GLY A 434 25.29 16.53 -5.23
N ILE A 435 25.47 15.22 -5.45
CA ILE A 435 26.51 14.65 -6.31
C ILE A 435 26.29 15.12 -7.75
N ASN A 436 25.06 15.00 -8.28
CA ASN A 436 24.71 15.52 -9.60
C ASN A 436 25.03 17.03 -9.72
N SER A 437 24.64 17.83 -8.73
CA SER A 437 24.94 19.27 -8.68
C SER A 437 26.44 19.58 -8.72
N ILE A 438 27.26 18.86 -7.94
CA ILE A 438 28.72 19.03 -7.92
C ILE A 438 29.34 18.58 -9.25
N SER A 439 28.90 17.46 -9.82
CA SER A 439 29.36 17.00 -11.14
C SER A 439 29.03 18.01 -12.24
N VAL A 440 27.84 18.61 -12.22
CA VAL A 440 27.42 19.63 -13.20
C VAL A 440 28.21 20.93 -13.03
N LEU A 441 28.43 21.38 -11.78
CA LEU A 441 29.29 22.53 -11.46
C LEU A 441 30.70 22.36 -12.03
N LEU A 442 31.33 21.21 -11.78
CA LEU A 442 32.69 20.95 -12.25
C LEU A 442 32.74 20.80 -13.78
N LEU A 443 31.85 20.01 -14.38
CA LEU A 443 31.87 19.74 -15.82
C LEU A 443 31.56 21.00 -16.65
N LEU A 444 30.43 21.68 -16.39
CA LEU A 444 30.05 22.88 -17.15
C LEU A 444 30.88 24.10 -16.76
N GLY A 445 31.22 24.26 -15.48
CA GLY A 445 32.00 25.40 -15.00
C GLY A 445 33.44 25.41 -15.50
N LEU A 446 34.06 24.23 -15.72
CA LEU A 446 35.37 24.12 -16.36
C LEU A 446 35.29 24.19 -17.89
N LEU A 447 34.29 23.53 -18.50
CA LEU A 447 34.11 23.55 -19.96
C LEU A 447 33.85 24.96 -20.51
N PHE A 448 33.11 25.78 -19.77
CA PHE A 448 32.79 27.17 -20.13
C PHE A 448 33.54 28.20 -19.28
N TYR A 449 34.72 27.85 -18.75
CA TYR A 449 35.50 28.75 -17.89
C TYR A 449 35.91 30.05 -18.61
N LYS A 450 35.57 31.21 -18.01
CA LYS A 450 35.86 32.57 -18.50
C LYS A 450 35.57 32.78 -19.99
N ILE A 451 34.28 32.79 -20.35
CA ILE A 451 33.82 33.14 -21.69
C ILE A 451 34.21 34.59 -22.03
N GLY A 452 34.78 34.79 -23.23
CA GLY A 452 35.19 36.11 -23.73
C GLY A 452 34.03 37.00 -24.20
N ASN A 453 34.38 38.13 -24.81
CA ASN A 453 33.45 39.10 -25.42
C ASN A 453 33.62 39.18 -26.95
N GLU A 454 34.05 38.08 -27.57
CA GLU A 454 34.22 37.93 -29.03
C GLU A 454 32.94 37.39 -29.69
N VAL A 455 32.84 37.50 -31.02
CA VAL A 455 31.71 36.93 -31.79
C VAL A 455 31.62 35.40 -31.60
N THR A 456 32.75 34.71 -31.50
CA THR A 456 32.86 33.27 -31.14
C THR A 456 32.25 32.95 -29.77
N SER A 457 32.33 33.89 -28.83
CA SER A 457 31.87 33.71 -27.46
C SER A 457 30.35 33.75 -27.31
N ILE A 458 29.63 34.25 -28.33
CA ILE A 458 28.16 34.23 -28.40
C ILE A 458 27.62 32.81 -28.24
N GLN A 459 28.10 31.89 -29.08
CA GLN A 459 27.64 30.50 -29.10
C GLN A 459 27.91 29.80 -27.76
N ASN A 460 29.03 30.14 -27.10
CA ASN A 460 29.37 29.60 -25.79
C ASN A 460 28.42 30.09 -24.68
N ARG A 461 28.05 31.39 -24.64
CA ARG A 461 27.06 31.89 -23.66
C ARG A 461 25.68 31.26 -23.87
N ILE A 462 25.23 31.14 -25.12
CA ILE A 462 23.93 30.55 -25.46
C ILE A 462 23.90 29.05 -25.12
N GLY A 463 24.93 28.30 -25.53
CA GLY A 463 25.06 26.86 -25.24
C GLY A 463 25.15 26.53 -23.75
N LEU A 464 25.77 27.41 -22.94
CA LEU A 464 25.80 27.28 -21.49
C LEU A 464 24.40 27.37 -20.86
N PHE A 465 23.60 28.38 -21.23
CA PHE A 465 22.22 28.51 -20.71
C PHE A 465 21.32 27.35 -21.15
N PHE A 466 21.45 26.87 -22.38
CA PHE A 466 20.75 25.67 -22.84
C PHE A 466 21.14 24.44 -22.00
N SER A 467 22.44 24.23 -21.77
CA SER A 467 22.96 23.12 -20.96
C SER A 467 22.46 23.15 -19.51
N LEU A 468 22.46 24.33 -18.87
CA LEU A 468 21.89 24.53 -17.52
C LEU A 468 20.39 24.21 -17.46
N THR A 469 19.63 24.69 -18.44
CA THR A 469 18.18 24.51 -18.55
C THR A 469 17.79 23.04 -18.70
N MET A 470 18.51 22.31 -19.56
CA MET A 470 18.21 20.90 -19.82
C MET A 470 18.69 19.96 -18.71
N ASN A 471 19.86 20.24 -18.11
CA ASN A 471 20.39 19.40 -17.02
C ASN A 471 19.54 19.51 -15.75
N SER A 472 19.15 20.73 -15.36
CA SER A 472 18.25 20.97 -14.21
C SER A 472 16.91 20.24 -14.34
N THR A 473 16.36 20.21 -15.55
CA THR A 473 15.14 19.45 -15.88
C THR A 473 15.33 17.95 -15.65
N TYR A 474 16.38 17.35 -16.21
CA TYR A 474 16.63 15.91 -16.13
C TYR A 474 17.00 15.45 -14.71
N GLY A 475 17.84 16.21 -14.01
CA GLY A 475 18.27 15.89 -12.64
C GLY A 475 17.09 15.85 -11.66
N ILE A 476 16.23 16.87 -11.66
CA ILE A 476 15.04 16.88 -10.79
C ILE A 476 14.07 15.76 -11.18
N MET A 477 13.75 15.63 -12.46
CA MET A 477 12.69 14.72 -12.89
C MET A 477 13.06 13.23 -12.77
N SER A 478 14.35 12.89 -12.74
CA SER A 478 14.81 11.54 -12.40
C SER A 478 14.81 11.28 -10.88
N HIS A 479 15.49 12.12 -10.09
CA HIS A 479 15.65 11.90 -8.65
C HIS A 479 14.33 12.03 -7.86
N TYR A 480 13.48 12.99 -8.20
CA TYR A 480 12.23 13.23 -7.46
C TYR A 480 11.16 12.18 -7.75
N LEU A 481 11.13 11.63 -8.98
CA LEU A 481 10.21 10.57 -9.38
C LEU A 481 10.39 9.31 -8.50
N TYR A 482 11.65 8.90 -8.28
CA TYR A 482 11.99 7.76 -7.42
C TYR A 482 11.45 7.93 -5.99
N VAL A 483 11.69 9.09 -5.37
CA VAL A 483 11.23 9.40 -4.01
C VAL A 483 9.69 9.46 -3.91
N TYR A 484 9.04 10.00 -4.94
CA TYR A 484 7.59 10.02 -5.05
C TYR A 484 7.04 8.58 -5.11
N PHE A 485 7.58 7.69 -5.95
CA PHE A 485 7.11 6.30 -6.01
C PHE A 485 7.31 5.56 -4.68
N LYS A 486 8.50 5.61 -4.05
CA LYS A 486 8.71 4.99 -2.71
C LYS A 486 7.77 5.57 -1.62
N SER A 487 7.27 6.79 -1.79
CA SER A 487 6.28 7.42 -0.89
C SER A 487 4.81 7.09 -1.24
N LYS A 488 4.52 6.73 -2.49
CA LYS A 488 3.17 6.58 -3.05
C LYS A 488 2.43 5.39 -2.46
N ASP A 489 3.12 4.26 -2.31
CA ASP A 489 2.49 3.01 -1.92
C ASP A 489 2.18 3.00 -0.41
N ILE A 490 3.10 3.53 0.41
CA ILE A 490 2.84 3.86 1.81
C ILE A 490 1.63 4.80 1.92
N MET A 491 1.57 5.85 1.09
CA MET A 491 0.44 6.79 1.08
C MET A 491 -0.88 6.12 0.70
N LEU A 492 -0.91 5.15 -0.21
CA LEU A 492 -2.14 4.43 -0.55
C LEU A 492 -2.64 3.58 0.64
N SER A 493 -1.74 2.82 1.30
CA SER A 493 -2.06 2.03 2.49
C SER A 493 -2.54 2.89 3.67
N GLU A 494 -1.79 3.93 4.05
CA GLU A 494 -2.16 4.84 5.14
C GLU A 494 -3.51 5.52 4.93
N ARG A 495 -3.89 5.73 3.66
CA ARG A 495 -5.18 6.32 3.25
C ARG A 495 -6.33 5.31 3.18
N GLY A 496 -6.07 4.05 2.85
CA GLY A 496 -7.04 2.96 3.01
C GLY A 496 -7.49 2.82 4.46
N SER A 497 -6.55 3.01 5.40
CA SER A 497 -6.79 3.10 6.85
C SER A 497 -7.23 4.49 7.36
N GLY A 498 -7.56 5.42 6.44
CA GLY A 498 -8.26 6.67 6.73
C GLY A 498 -7.43 7.81 7.35
N SER A 499 -6.10 7.70 7.37
CA SER A 499 -5.24 8.48 8.28
C SER A 499 -5.11 9.98 7.97
N TYR A 500 -5.16 10.41 6.70
CA TYR A 500 -5.00 11.84 6.33
C TYR A 500 -5.61 12.21 4.98
N ARG A 501 -5.55 13.50 4.63
CA ARG A 501 -6.08 14.14 3.42
C ARG A 501 -5.05 14.15 2.28
N MET A 502 -5.49 14.32 1.03
CA MET A 502 -4.56 14.45 -0.10
C MET A 502 -3.75 15.76 -0.07
N SER A 503 -4.35 16.85 0.42
CA SER A 503 -3.70 18.17 0.39
C SER A 503 -2.54 18.27 1.39
N THR A 504 -2.68 17.67 2.58
CA THR A 504 -1.64 17.68 3.61
C THR A 504 -0.41 16.87 3.18
N PHE A 505 -0.59 15.69 2.59
CA PHE A 505 0.50 14.90 1.98
C PHE A 505 1.16 15.62 0.79
N TYR A 506 0.37 16.15 -0.15
CA TYR A 506 0.94 16.83 -1.33
C TYR A 506 1.79 18.04 -0.92
N ILE A 507 1.31 18.83 0.06
CA ILE A 507 2.01 20.01 0.56
C ILE A 507 3.20 19.62 1.46
N SER A 508 3.13 18.55 2.28
CA SER A 508 4.29 18.12 3.08
C SER A 508 5.47 17.72 2.19
N LYS A 509 5.19 16.94 1.13
CA LYS A 509 6.20 16.55 0.15
C LYS A 509 6.79 17.76 -0.57
N LEU A 510 5.95 18.69 -1.05
CA LEU A 510 6.43 19.91 -1.71
C LEU A 510 7.29 20.77 -0.77
N VAL A 511 6.85 21.02 0.47
CA VAL A 511 7.56 21.85 1.44
C VAL A 511 8.90 21.24 1.89
N VAL A 512 9.02 19.91 1.94
CA VAL A 512 10.27 19.25 2.38
C VAL A 512 11.28 19.07 1.24
N TYR A 513 10.85 18.71 0.02
CA TYR A 513 11.79 18.46 -1.08
C TYR A 513 12.15 19.70 -1.90
N LEU A 514 11.30 20.74 -1.94
CA LEU A 514 11.60 21.97 -2.68
C LEU A 514 12.86 22.70 -2.16
N PRO A 515 13.06 22.94 -0.84
CA PRO A 515 14.26 23.62 -0.35
C PRO A 515 15.55 22.85 -0.69
N ILE A 516 15.51 21.52 -0.62
CA ILE A 516 16.66 20.66 -0.96
C ILE A 516 17.00 20.80 -2.44
N ALA A 517 16.01 20.73 -3.33
CA ALA A 517 16.19 20.88 -4.77
C ALA A 517 16.63 22.30 -5.19
N VAL A 518 16.12 23.33 -4.53
CA VAL A 518 16.49 24.74 -4.80
C VAL A 518 17.92 25.02 -4.32
N LEU A 519 18.28 24.67 -3.08
CA LEU A 519 19.60 24.95 -2.53
C LEU A 519 20.72 24.23 -3.31
N SER A 520 20.55 22.95 -3.64
CA SER A 520 21.52 22.21 -4.44
C SER A 520 21.67 22.80 -5.85
N SER A 521 20.57 23.21 -6.46
CA SER A 521 20.57 23.83 -7.80
C SER A 521 21.18 25.23 -7.81
N TRP A 522 20.98 26.01 -6.74
CA TRP A 522 21.63 27.32 -6.57
C TRP A 522 23.14 27.20 -6.46
N VAL A 523 23.67 26.18 -5.76
CA VAL A 523 25.12 25.96 -5.62
C VAL A 523 25.80 25.82 -6.99
N TYR A 524 25.27 24.99 -7.90
CA TYR A 524 25.88 24.85 -9.22
C TYR A 524 25.58 26.04 -10.14
N PHE A 525 24.37 26.59 -10.13
CA PHE A 525 24.03 27.74 -10.98
C PHE A 525 24.89 28.96 -10.66
N ILE A 526 25.00 29.33 -9.37
CA ILE A 526 25.78 30.50 -8.93
C ILE A 526 27.28 30.26 -9.16
N GLY A 527 27.78 29.05 -8.87
CA GLY A 527 29.17 28.69 -9.15
C GLY A 527 29.53 28.81 -10.64
N ILE A 528 28.71 28.22 -11.51
CA ILE A 528 28.88 28.31 -12.97
C ILE A 528 28.78 29.76 -13.46
N TYR A 529 27.83 30.56 -12.95
CA TYR A 529 27.64 31.95 -13.37
C TYR A 529 28.93 32.78 -13.21
N PHE A 530 29.61 32.64 -12.07
CA PHE A 530 30.87 33.33 -11.81
C PHE A 530 32.09 32.66 -12.48
N MET A 531 32.14 31.33 -12.57
CA MET A 531 33.22 30.62 -13.30
C MET A 531 33.23 30.96 -14.80
N ALA A 532 32.07 31.14 -15.42
CA ALA A 532 31.93 31.41 -16.83
C ALA A 532 32.14 32.89 -17.22
N GLY A 533 32.21 33.82 -16.26
CA GLY A 533 32.34 35.25 -16.57
C GLY A 533 31.09 35.84 -17.23
N LEU A 534 29.91 35.47 -16.74
CA LEU A 534 28.64 36.11 -17.10
C LEU A 534 28.52 37.51 -16.46
N GLN A 535 27.61 38.36 -16.94
CA GLN A 535 27.62 39.79 -16.57
C GLN A 535 27.42 40.02 -15.04
N PRO A 536 28.37 40.67 -14.33
CA PRO A 536 28.36 40.75 -12.85
C PRO A 536 27.33 41.73 -12.24
N GLY A 537 26.25 42.05 -12.96
CA GLY A 537 25.19 42.94 -12.48
C GLY A 537 24.17 42.21 -11.62
N ALA A 538 24.03 42.58 -10.34
CA ALA A 538 23.17 41.89 -9.37
C ALA A 538 21.72 41.64 -9.87
N ALA A 539 21.10 42.62 -10.53
CA ALA A 539 19.78 42.45 -11.13
C ALA A 539 19.70 41.29 -12.13
N LYS A 540 20.75 41.11 -12.96
CA LYS A 540 20.83 40.00 -13.94
C LYS A 540 21.01 38.66 -13.26
N VAL A 541 21.89 38.58 -12.25
CA VAL A 541 22.08 37.38 -11.42
C VAL A 541 20.75 36.94 -10.82
N PHE A 542 20.03 37.85 -10.14
CA PHE A 542 18.75 37.53 -9.51
C PHE A 542 17.63 37.22 -10.50
N THR A 543 17.55 37.89 -11.64
CA THR A 543 16.54 37.58 -12.68
C THR A 543 16.77 36.20 -13.30
N SER A 544 18.00 35.87 -13.69
CA SER A 544 18.30 34.53 -14.25
C SER A 544 18.18 33.43 -13.19
N LEU A 545 18.59 33.69 -11.94
CA LEU A 545 18.39 32.76 -10.83
C LEU A 545 16.89 32.55 -10.52
N MET A 546 16.06 33.60 -10.63
CA MET A 546 14.61 33.50 -10.46
C MET A 546 13.98 32.64 -11.56
N LEU A 547 14.24 32.93 -12.84
CA LEU A 547 13.75 32.13 -13.97
C LEU A 547 14.14 30.65 -13.84
N PHE A 548 15.41 30.40 -13.50
CA PHE A 548 15.94 29.08 -13.22
C PHE A 548 15.20 28.40 -12.07
N THR A 549 15.00 29.08 -10.94
CA THR A 549 14.29 28.55 -9.76
C THR A 549 12.83 28.20 -10.07
N VAL A 550 12.11 29.04 -10.83
CA VAL A 550 10.72 28.76 -11.20
C VAL A 550 10.65 27.56 -12.16
N LEU A 551 11.61 27.39 -13.08
CA LEU A 551 11.71 26.19 -13.91
C LEU A 551 11.80 24.92 -13.04
N LEU A 552 12.60 24.91 -11.96
CA LEU A 552 12.66 23.77 -11.02
C LEU A 552 11.29 23.43 -10.42
N VAL A 553 10.48 24.45 -10.08
CA VAL A 553 9.12 24.26 -9.56
C VAL A 553 8.18 23.70 -10.63
N VAL A 554 8.34 24.08 -11.90
CA VAL A 554 7.60 23.47 -13.02
C VAL A 554 7.97 22.00 -13.16
N THR A 555 9.27 21.66 -13.18
CA THR A 555 9.70 20.28 -13.43
C THR A 555 9.31 19.34 -12.28
N MET A 556 9.36 19.79 -11.03
CA MET A 556 8.77 19.06 -9.90
C MET A 556 7.26 18.80 -10.09
N GLY A 557 6.50 19.80 -10.55
CA GLY A 557 5.07 19.68 -10.84
C GLY A 557 4.77 18.67 -11.95
N VAL A 558 5.48 18.74 -13.08
CA VAL A 558 5.38 17.79 -14.19
C VAL A 558 5.75 16.37 -13.76
N THR A 559 6.81 16.20 -12.96
CA THR A 559 7.23 14.91 -12.39
C THR A 559 6.10 14.25 -11.59
N LEU A 560 5.46 15.00 -10.69
CA LEU A 560 4.33 14.52 -9.88
C LEU A 560 3.09 14.22 -10.73
N MET A 561 2.84 15.03 -11.78
CA MET A 561 1.76 14.76 -12.73
C MET A 561 1.96 13.40 -13.41
N VAL A 562 3.13 13.15 -14.00
CA VAL A 562 3.47 11.88 -14.67
C VAL A 562 3.38 10.69 -13.69
N GLY A 563 4.00 10.81 -12.51
CA GLY A 563 3.95 9.76 -11.46
C GLY A 563 2.55 9.52 -10.87
N SER A 564 1.63 10.48 -10.96
CA SER A 564 0.22 10.27 -10.60
C SER A 564 -0.54 9.49 -11.68
N PHE A 565 -0.23 9.70 -12.96
CA PHE A 565 -0.89 9.00 -14.05
C PHE A 565 -0.41 7.56 -14.22
N ILE A 566 0.87 7.28 -13.98
CA ILE A 566 1.50 5.98 -14.23
C ILE A 566 1.63 5.17 -12.93
N SER A 567 1.40 3.85 -13.00
CA SER A 567 1.41 2.98 -11.81
C SER A 567 2.81 2.51 -11.39
N THR A 568 3.75 2.34 -12.32
CA THR A 568 5.11 1.82 -12.08
C THR A 568 6.19 2.87 -12.36
N TYR A 569 7.33 2.76 -11.67
CA TYR A 569 8.46 3.68 -11.84
C TYR A 569 9.06 3.62 -13.25
N ASP A 570 9.26 2.41 -13.80
CA ASP A 570 10.03 2.21 -15.04
C ASP A 570 9.31 2.78 -16.28
N LEU A 571 7.97 2.67 -16.31
CA LEU A 571 7.18 3.30 -17.37
C LEU A 571 7.13 4.83 -17.19
N ALA A 572 7.17 5.32 -15.95
CA ALA A 572 7.15 6.75 -15.66
C ALA A 572 8.49 7.42 -16.01
N SER A 573 9.63 6.78 -15.74
CA SER A 573 10.95 7.31 -16.08
C SER A 573 11.16 7.40 -17.60
N VAL A 574 10.67 6.42 -18.37
CA VAL A 574 10.65 6.47 -19.84
C VAL A 574 9.78 7.62 -20.37
N VAL A 575 8.57 7.81 -19.83
CA VAL A 575 7.70 8.93 -20.24
C VAL A 575 8.31 10.29 -19.85
N CYS A 576 8.94 10.40 -18.69
CA CYS A 576 9.72 11.56 -18.30
C CYS A 576 10.86 11.83 -19.29
N ALA A 577 11.63 10.82 -19.69
CA ALA A 577 12.71 10.97 -20.68
C ALA A 577 12.19 11.44 -22.05
N MET A 578 11.04 10.95 -22.51
CA MET A 578 10.38 11.43 -23.74
C MET A 578 9.99 12.92 -23.66
N ILE A 579 9.53 13.38 -22.48
CA ILE A 579 9.25 14.81 -22.24
C ILE A 579 10.53 15.63 -22.27
N VAL A 580 11.62 15.19 -21.61
CA VAL A 580 12.92 15.89 -21.68
C VAL A 580 13.44 15.97 -23.10
N THR A 581 13.46 14.87 -23.85
CA THR A 581 13.91 14.85 -25.26
C THR A 581 13.09 15.82 -26.13
N THR A 582 11.79 15.93 -25.87
CA THR A 582 10.91 16.91 -26.54
C THR A 582 11.32 18.36 -26.19
N TRP A 583 11.59 18.66 -24.92
CA TRP A 583 12.03 19.99 -24.49
C TRP A 583 13.46 20.34 -24.94
N VAL A 584 14.33 19.34 -25.11
CA VAL A 584 15.67 19.51 -25.72
C VAL A 584 15.54 19.95 -27.18
N ILE A 585 14.70 19.28 -27.97
CA ILE A 585 14.48 19.60 -29.39
C ILE A 585 13.81 20.98 -29.54
N PHE A 586 12.70 21.22 -28.84
CA PHE A 586 11.92 22.45 -28.93
C PHE A 586 12.34 23.51 -27.89
N GLY A 587 13.58 23.44 -27.39
CA GLY A 587 14.10 24.32 -26.34
C GLY A 587 14.64 25.67 -26.82
N GLY A 588 14.51 26.00 -28.11
CA GLY A 588 14.96 27.28 -28.69
C GLY A 588 16.47 27.38 -29.00
N HIS A 589 17.23 26.29 -28.85
CA HIS A 589 18.66 26.26 -29.18
C HIS A 589 18.97 25.38 -30.41
N LEU A 590 18.46 24.15 -30.44
CA LEU A 590 18.73 23.20 -31.54
C LEU A 590 17.92 23.49 -32.81
N ALA A 591 16.80 24.20 -32.69
CA ALA A 591 15.99 24.69 -33.79
C ALA A 591 15.57 26.14 -33.51
N ASN A 592 15.75 27.02 -34.49
CA ASN A 592 15.31 28.41 -34.40
C ASN A 592 13.78 28.47 -34.36
N ALA A 593 13.22 29.10 -33.32
CA ALA A 593 11.77 29.15 -33.08
C ALA A 593 10.96 29.78 -34.23
N GLY A 594 11.60 30.63 -35.04
CA GLY A 594 11.02 31.26 -36.23
C GLY A 594 11.43 30.63 -37.56
N GLU A 595 11.83 29.34 -37.57
CA GLU A 595 12.13 28.54 -38.78
C GLU A 595 11.45 27.16 -38.75
N LEU A 596 10.78 26.81 -37.64
CA LEU A 596 9.98 25.59 -37.50
C LEU A 596 8.73 25.62 -38.38
N LEU A 597 8.39 24.46 -38.97
CA LEU A 597 7.13 24.25 -39.68
C LEU A 597 5.95 24.57 -38.75
N ALA A 598 4.97 25.35 -39.24
CA ALA A 598 3.83 25.81 -38.44
C ALA A 598 3.00 24.70 -37.78
N VAL A 599 3.05 23.47 -38.33
CA VAL A 599 2.36 22.28 -37.78
C VAL A 599 2.99 21.76 -36.48
N ILE A 600 4.27 22.07 -36.21
CA ILE A 600 5.01 21.65 -34.99
C ILE A 600 5.43 22.82 -34.09
N SER A 601 5.39 24.06 -34.56
CA SER A 601 5.84 25.23 -33.80
C SER A 601 5.12 25.41 -32.46
N TRP A 602 3.86 25.02 -32.34
CA TRP A 602 3.09 25.07 -31.08
C TRP A 602 3.72 24.25 -29.93
N MET A 603 4.55 23.25 -30.23
CA MET A 603 5.21 22.42 -29.22
C MET A 603 6.24 23.22 -28.40
N GLN A 604 6.84 24.29 -28.96
CA GLN A 604 7.78 25.15 -28.22
C GLN A 604 7.09 25.93 -27.10
N TYR A 605 5.86 26.40 -27.33
CA TYR A 605 5.07 27.17 -26.37
C TYR A 605 4.49 26.32 -25.21
N ILE A 606 4.66 24.99 -25.26
CA ILE A 606 4.37 24.07 -24.15
C ILE A 606 5.62 23.80 -23.30
N SER A 607 6.82 24.08 -23.82
CA SER A 607 8.08 23.86 -23.12
C SER A 607 8.34 24.99 -22.10
N PRO A 608 8.30 24.73 -20.78
CA PRO A 608 8.70 25.73 -19.78
C PRO A 608 10.20 26.06 -19.88
N ALA A 609 10.99 25.11 -20.39
CA ALA A 609 12.41 25.26 -20.64
C ALA A 609 12.71 26.30 -21.73
N PHE A 610 11.86 26.41 -22.76
CA PHE A 610 11.99 27.41 -23.83
C PHE A 610 11.96 28.84 -23.26
N TYR A 611 10.90 29.20 -22.54
CA TYR A 611 10.74 30.53 -21.94
C TYR A 611 11.80 30.85 -20.88
N ALA A 612 12.22 29.85 -20.09
CA ALA A 612 13.30 30.03 -19.11
C ALA A 612 14.64 30.31 -19.79
N TYR A 613 14.98 29.57 -20.86
CA TYR A 613 16.17 29.80 -21.69
C TYR A 613 16.13 31.17 -22.38
N GLU A 614 15.04 31.52 -23.07
CA GLU A 614 14.86 32.81 -23.75
C GLU A 614 15.05 33.98 -22.76
N GLY A 615 14.37 33.92 -21.60
CA GLY A 615 14.48 34.95 -20.56
C GLY A 615 15.89 35.06 -19.95
N MET A 616 16.60 33.95 -19.75
CA MET A 616 17.98 33.98 -19.24
C MET A 616 18.98 34.52 -20.27
N VAL A 617 18.85 34.11 -21.54
CA VAL A 617 19.69 34.60 -22.64
C VAL A 617 19.45 36.09 -22.88
N ALA A 618 18.19 36.55 -22.96
CA ALA A 618 17.85 37.96 -23.09
C ALA A 618 18.38 38.80 -21.91
N THR A 619 18.41 38.26 -20.69
CA THR A 619 18.97 38.92 -19.50
C THR A 619 20.50 39.09 -19.59
N GLU A 620 21.23 38.09 -20.10
CA GLU A 620 22.68 38.16 -20.29
C GLU A 620 23.10 39.06 -21.45
N PHE A 621 22.38 39.03 -22.58
CA PHE A 621 22.78 39.79 -23.78
C PHE A 621 22.36 41.27 -23.75
N ASN A 622 21.30 41.65 -23.02
CA ASN A 622 20.88 43.04 -22.84
C ASN A 622 22.05 43.93 -22.36
N GLY A 623 22.46 44.92 -23.14
CA GLY A 623 23.57 45.82 -22.81
C GLY A 623 24.97 45.20 -22.87
N LEU A 624 25.11 43.97 -23.40
CA LEU A 624 26.42 43.38 -23.67
C LEU A 624 27.10 44.12 -24.84
N LYS A 625 28.37 44.46 -24.70
CA LYS A 625 29.22 44.99 -25.79
C LYS A 625 30.18 43.90 -26.24
N LEU A 626 30.25 43.68 -27.55
CA LEU A 626 31.08 42.64 -28.15
C LEU A 626 32.18 43.28 -29.01
N HIS A 627 33.37 42.69 -29.01
CA HIS A 627 34.51 43.15 -29.80
C HIS A 627 34.53 42.45 -31.16
N CYS A 628 34.36 43.24 -32.22
CA CYS A 628 34.51 42.80 -33.61
C CYS A 628 35.94 43.07 -34.12
N GLN A 629 36.48 42.16 -34.92
CA GLN A 629 37.53 42.49 -35.89
C GLN A 629 36.88 42.84 -37.23
N ALA A 630 37.32 43.92 -37.88
CA ALA A 630 36.58 44.55 -38.99
C ALA A 630 36.55 43.77 -40.32
N ASN A 631 37.33 42.69 -40.45
CA ASN A 631 37.56 42.02 -41.75
C ASN A 631 36.45 41.04 -42.18
N ASN A 632 35.58 40.59 -41.27
CA ASN A 632 34.50 39.64 -41.59
C ASN A 632 33.13 40.32 -41.42
N GLY A 633 32.31 40.29 -42.48
CA GLY A 633 31.14 41.17 -42.67
C GLY A 633 29.91 40.97 -41.76
N LEU A 634 30.03 40.32 -40.60
CA LEU A 634 28.99 40.24 -39.57
C LEU A 634 29.54 40.70 -38.21
N CYS A 635 29.62 42.02 -38.02
CA CYS A 635 29.89 42.62 -36.71
C CYS A 635 28.59 42.89 -35.96
N MET A 636 28.36 42.18 -34.86
CA MET A 636 27.28 42.44 -33.90
C MET A 636 27.88 43.13 -32.67
N ALA A 637 27.93 44.47 -32.70
CA ALA A 637 28.59 45.25 -31.65
C ALA A 637 27.81 45.25 -30.31
N ARG A 638 26.51 44.93 -30.33
CA ARG A 638 25.62 44.88 -29.17
C ARG A 638 24.95 43.53 -29.04
N GLY A 639 24.70 43.11 -27.80
CA GLY A 639 23.95 41.88 -27.52
C GLY A 639 22.48 41.93 -27.95
N GLU A 640 21.85 43.12 -28.00
CA GLU A 640 20.48 43.26 -28.54
C GLU A 640 20.35 42.75 -29.99
N ASP A 641 21.39 42.93 -30.82
CA ASP A 641 21.39 42.52 -32.23
C ASP A 641 21.54 41.00 -32.36
N VAL A 642 22.23 40.37 -31.40
CA VAL A 642 22.36 38.91 -31.29
C VAL A 642 21.03 38.26 -30.92
N VAL A 643 20.30 38.83 -29.95
CA VAL A 643 18.99 38.30 -29.52
C VAL A 643 17.99 38.28 -30.69
N LYS A 644 18.00 39.34 -31.53
CA LYS A 644 17.20 39.43 -32.75
C LYS A 644 17.60 38.42 -33.83
N LEU A 645 18.91 38.20 -34.03
CA LEU A 645 19.39 37.21 -35.00
C LEU A 645 18.83 35.82 -34.72
N TYR A 646 18.88 35.39 -33.46
CA TYR A 646 18.35 34.09 -33.02
C TYR A 646 16.82 34.08 -32.82
N LYS A 647 16.12 35.20 -33.08
CA LYS A 647 14.68 35.39 -32.88
C LYS A 647 14.23 35.03 -31.44
N LEU A 648 15.05 35.45 -30.46
CA LEU A 648 14.86 35.29 -29.01
C LEU A 648 14.32 36.58 -28.35
N ASP A 649 13.67 37.43 -29.15
CA ASP A 649 12.97 38.65 -28.76
C ASP A 649 11.44 38.51 -28.87
N GLN A 650 10.92 37.27 -28.90
CA GLN A 650 9.47 37.01 -28.99
C GLN A 650 8.76 37.40 -27.69
N PHE A 651 9.42 37.19 -26.56
CA PHE A 651 8.89 37.54 -25.23
C PHE A 651 9.89 38.39 -24.45
N THR A 652 9.41 39.44 -23.81
CA THR A 652 10.21 40.19 -22.85
C THR A 652 10.51 39.32 -21.62
N VAL A 653 11.63 39.57 -20.95
CA VAL A 653 12.05 38.82 -19.74
C VAL A 653 10.94 38.78 -18.66
N GLY A 654 10.17 39.87 -18.52
CA GLY A 654 9.01 39.92 -17.63
C GLY A 654 7.84 39.02 -18.06
N GLN A 655 7.56 38.93 -19.36
CA GLN A 655 6.58 37.98 -19.90
C GLN A 655 7.04 36.53 -19.69
N CYS A 656 8.32 36.21 -19.96
CA CYS A 656 8.88 34.88 -19.67
C CYS A 656 8.70 34.50 -18.20
N ALA A 657 9.04 35.40 -17.27
CA ALA A 657 8.88 35.16 -15.83
C ALA A 657 7.41 34.90 -15.44
N VAL A 658 6.46 35.68 -15.98
CA VAL A 658 5.01 35.48 -15.73
C VAL A 658 4.51 34.17 -16.34
N ILE A 659 4.95 33.80 -17.56
CA ILE A 659 4.54 32.56 -18.24
C ILE A 659 5.06 31.34 -17.48
N VAL A 660 6.36 31.29 -17.15
CA VAL A 660 6.97 30.16 -16.43
C VAL A 660 6.38 30.04 -15.01
N PHE A 661 6.06 31.15 -14.34
CA PHE A 661 5.35 31.12 -13.06
C PHE A 661 3.90 30.64 -13.18
N GLY A 662 3.17 31.09 -14.21
CA GLY A 662 1.83 30.59 -14.53
C GLY A 662 1.82 29.08 -14.80
N MET A 663 2.81 28.59 -15.56
CA MET A 663 3.04 27.15 -15.77
C MET A 663 3.37 26.43 -14.45
N ALA A 664 4.20 27.00 -13.59
CA ALA A 664 4.57 26.39 -12.31
C ALA A 664 3.34 26.17 -11.42
N VAL A 665 2.46 27.17 -11.32
CA VAL A 665 1.17 27.03 -10.61
C VAL A 665 0.27 26.00 -11.31
N ALA A 666 0.11 26.10 -12.64
CA ALA A 666 -0.77 25.21 -13.40
C ALA A 666 -0.38 23.74 -13.29
N TYR A 667 0.89 23.38 -13.50
CA TYR A 667 1.34 21.98 -13.43
C TYR A 667 1.26 21.40 -12.01
N ASN A 668 1.55 22.19 -10.97
CA ASN A 668 1.40 21.71 -9.58
C ASN A 668 -0.09 21.56 -9.19
N VAL A 669 -0.98 22.47 -9.61
CA VAL A 669 -2.44 22.30 -9.44
C VAL A 669 -2.96 21.08 -10.19
N LEU A 670 -2.53 20.86 -11.44
CA LEU A 670 -2.87 19.69 -12.24
C LEU A 670 -2.38 18.39 -11.57
N ALA A 671 -1.13 18.35 -11.08
CA ALA A 671 -0.59 17.21 -10.36
C ALA A 671 -1.36 16.89 -9.06
N TYR A 672 -1.77 17.91 -8.31
CA TYR A 672 -2.67 17.72 -7.16
C TYR A 672 -4.05 17.21 -7.59
N MET A 673 -4.62 17.71 -8.70
CA MET A 673 -5.92 17.27 -9.20
C MET A 673 -5.91 15.83 -9.72
N SER A 674 -4.91 15.44 -10.51
CA SER A 674 -4.75 14.06 -11.02
C SER A 674 -4.52 13.08 -9.88
N LEU A 675 -3.65 13.41 -8.93
CA LEU A 675 -3.42 12.61 -7.72
C LEU A 675 -4.68 12.50 -6.87
N ARG A 676 -5.43 13.60 -6.65
CA ARG A 676 -6.71 13.61 -5.92
C ARG A 676 -7.83 12.86 -6.65
N TRP A 677 -7.76 12.74 -7.97
CA TRP A 677 -8.75 11.97 -8.76
C TRP A 677 -8.46 10.47 -8.71
N LYS A 678 -7.19 10.07 -8.84
CA LYS A 678 -6.78 8.65 -8.79
C LYS A 678 -6.69 8.08 -7.36
N ALA A 679 -6.19 8.83 -6.37
CA ALA A 679 -6.10 8.40 -4.97
C ALA A 679 -7.40 8.65 -4.15
N LYS A 680 -8.56 8.61 -4.84
CA LYS A 680 -9.91 8.61 -4.27
C LYS A 680 -10.47 7.19 -4.40
N PRO A 681 -10.26 6.31 -3.41
CA PRO A 681 -10.72 4.94 -3.49
C PRO A 681 -12.26 4.88 -3.50
N LYS A 682 -12.83 4.30 -4.56
CA LYS A 682 -14.28 4.26 -4.82
C LYS A 682 -14.89 2.98 -4.26
N TYR A 683 -14.83 2.88 -2.95
CA TYR A 683 -15.28 1.69 -2.24
C TYR A 683 -16.80 1.49 -2.31
N LEU A 684 -17.24 0.26 -2.57
CA LEU A 684 -18.64 -0.15 -2.50
C LEU A 684 -19.11 -0.37 -1.06
N TRP A 685 -20.40 -0.15 -0.82
CA TRP A 685 -21.07 -0.34 0.47
C TRP A 685 -22.45 -0.97 0.28
N VAL A 686 -22.75 -1.91 1.18
CA VAL A 686 -23.98 -2.72 1.32
C VAL A 686 -24.12 -3.07 2.80
#